data_AF-A0A4U5JN40-F1
#
_entry.id   AF-A0A4U5JN40-F1
#
_cell.length_a   1.000
_cell.length_b   1.000
_cell.length_c   1.000
_cell.angle_alpha   90.00
_cell.angle_beta   90.00
_cell.angle_gamma   90.00
#
_symmetry.space_group_name_H-M   'P 1'
#
loop_
_entity.id
_entity.type
_entity.pdbx_description
1 polymer ?
#
loop_
_entity_poly.entity_id
_entity_poly.type
_entity_poly.pdbx_seq_one_letter_code
_entity_poly.pdbx_strand_id
1 'polypeptide(L)'
;MNSALVWTYPTLVDEADPIMRAHSLAAILLILTGCTSDWDSTRATSIAASGRPNAAERASALGASSAGMAAPRAFASLPDRGSLIAYEQGRKPRSSGAYKAYPVLLSEEHALKAAHAGGQLSIPSPDGGTIRLAYERHVEHPDGNWTWIGRNADGTSAVLTFGEKAVFGSVSIPGDEPLRLTTSMGGAWLVAGDRNRLPKRDPGVRRGGESDYFVPPKMAASNALSASLAPPVRHLTAAAAPVSAAAAAAAATTIDVAIGYTNGYAAALGGTSQAITRLNNLIEVTNQAYANSGINAQVKLVTTVAVNFQDDTDNGNALEKLSGYTNNGPTTPDPAFAGLRAAREAYGADLVALVRDFRTPQNNGCGIAWLIGSGGEPVTQEDAPFGYSVVSDGSDVDEGDGSTYFCRDESLAHEMGHNMGQAHNREDSTSAGAHPYSYGYRESTTNGFYTVMAYRLGNSSQTAIRYFANPSIQFSGRPTGVAGSADNALSMNQTMPIIAAFRASVGPVSKASKDVDGDGKSDVLWYQPTSRILAYWIMNGASVGRSYGQNLPAGYTLIANGDYDADGHADVVIKGQNGEMTLWRGDGNAFSASTISSGYPNSWNILGSPDVDGDGKSDLLWYQATSRTLAYWIMNASNVVRSSGQPLPAGYAVVANGDYYGDGRADVLLQGPYGDLHMWNGNGSNFGGPHVSDYPASWLIIGSPDVDGDGKSDVLWYQPSSRTLAYWIMSGANVVRAYGQPLPSGYTVVAIGDYYGDGRADVLLRGPYGDLHMWNGNGSTFGGPHVSDYPVSWEALP
;
A
#
# COMPACT_ATOMS: atom_id res chain seq x y z
N MET A 1 -16.17 -65.17 21.36
CA MET A 1 -15.37 -66.24 20.75
C MET A 1 -13.91 -65.86 20.86
N ASN A 2 -13.14 -66.74 21.49
CA ASN A 2 -11.68 -66.81 21.66
C ASN A 2 -10.99 -65.63 22.36
N SER A 3 -10.69 -65.73 23.68
CA SER A 3 -9.67 -66.57 24.36
C SER A 3 -8.31 -65.86 24.37
N ALA A 4 -7.87 -65.32 25.52
CA ALA A 4 -7.01 -65.95 26.55
C ALA A 4 -5.53 -65.60 26.28
N LEU A 5 -4.61 -65.37 27.23
CA LEU A 5 -4.42 -65.77 28.64
C LEU A 5 -3.87 -64.54 29.45
N VAL A 6 -4.19 -64.24 30.72
CA VAL A 6 -4.07 -64.93 32.04
C VAL A 6 -2.59 -65.22 32.41
N TRP A 7 -1.99 -64.64 33.46
CA TRP A 7 -1.94 -65.12 34.88
C TRP A 7 -1.35 -63.99 35.78
N THR A 8 -2.07 -63.39 36.75
CA THR A 8 -2.31 -63.73 38.19
C THR A 8 -1.19 -63.33 39.21
N TYR A 9 -1.54 -62.39 40.10
CA TYR A 9 -1.50 -62.30 41.60
C TYR A 9 -0.49 -63.17 42.43
N PRO A 10 -0.14 -62.86 43.72
CA PRO A 10 -0.89 -62.06 44.70
C PRO A 10 -0.09 -61.17 45.71
N THR A 11 -0.88 -60.44 46.52
CA THR A 11 -0.71 -59.90 47.89
C THR A 11 0.28 -60.65 48.83
N LEU A 12 0.93 -60.11 49.88
CA LEU A 12 0.46 -59.32 51.04
C LEU A 12 1.66 -59.18 52.06
N VAL A 13 1.56 -58.25 53.02
CA VAL A 13 2.21 -58.17 54.37
C VAL A 13 3.64 -57.62 54.55
N ASP A 14 3.69 -56.34 54.96
CA ASP A 14 4.18 -55.79 56.24
C ASP A 14 5.57 -56.09 56.86
N GLU A 15 6.11 -54.99 57.40
CA GLU A 15 7.04 -54.78 58.52
C GLU A 15 8.58 -54.90 58.40
N ALA A 16 9.19 -53.81 58.92
CA ALA A 16 10.45 -53.66 59.66
C ALA A 16 11.74 -53.21 58.92
N ASP A 17 11.94 -51.88 58.98
CA ASP A 17 13.19 -51.09 58.99
C ASP A 17 14.29 -51.67 59.93
N PRO A 18 15.61 -51.36 59.79
CA PRO A 18 16.11 -49.98 60.03
C PRO A 18 17.44 -49.50 59.37
N ILE A 19 17.51 -48.17 59.16
CA ILE A 19 18.61 -47.24 59.53
C ILE A 19 19.98 -47.34 58.81
N MET A 20 20.41 -46.29 58.08
CA MET A 20 21.28 -45.20 58.63
C MET A 20 21.71 -44.15 57.57
N ARG A 21 21.55 -42.86 57.94
CA ARG A 21 22.26 -41.64 57.48
C ARG A 21 22.06 -41.20 56.02
N ALA A 22 21.87 -39.94 55.68
CA ALA A 22 21.75 -38.68 56.40
C ALA A 22 21.22 -37.66 55.38
N HIS A 23 20.37 -36.72 55.80
CA HIS A 23 20.42 -35.29 55.47
C HIS A 23 19.13 -34.62 55.98
N SER A 24 19.25 -33.99 57.13
CA SER A 24 18.31 -33.02 57.68
C SER A 24 18.52 -31.67 56.98
N LEU A 25 17.46 -30.99 56.54
CA LEU A 25 16.91 -29.82 57.24
C LEU A 25 15.84 -29.11 56.40
N ALA A 26 14.86 -28.61 57.13
CA ALA A 26 13.66 -27.92 56.71
C ALA A 26 13.93 -26.49 56.20
N ALA A 27 13.02 -25.97 55.37
CA ALA A 27 12.65 -24.56 55.33
C ALA A 27 11.32 -24.43 54.57
N ILE A 28 10.23 -24.08 55.26
CA ILE A 28 9.74 -22.70 55.47
C ILE A 28 8.92 -22.20 54.28
N LEU A 29 7.61 -22.08 54.57
CA LEU A 29 6.62 -21.30 53.85
C LEU A 29 7.07 -19.83 53.81
N LEU A 30 7.30 -19.28 52.62
CA LEU A 30 7.42 -17.84 52.41
C LEU A 30 6.51 -17.43 51.26
N ILE A 31 5.46 -16.71 51.63
CA ILE A 31 4.58 -15.98 50.74
C ILE A 31 5.42 -14.93 50.03
N LEU A 32 5.60 -15.07 48.73
CA LEU A 32 5.99 -13.97 47.84
C LEU A 32 4.86 -13.79 46.84
N THR A 33 4.02 -12.80 47.12
CA THR A 33 3.28 -12.06 46.10
C THR A 33 4.28 -11.44 45.14
N GLY A 34 4.62 -12.16 44.08
CA GLY A 34 5.27 -11.60 42.90
C GLY A 34 4.20 -11.10 41.95
N CYS A 35 3.99 -9.78 41.91
CA CYS A 35 3.41 -9.14 40.75
C CYS A 35 4.49 -9.10 39.67
N THR A 36 4.43 -9.99 38.67
CA THR A 36 5.14 -9.78 37.40
C THR A 36 4.14 -9.26 36.37
N SER A 37 4.49 -8.11 35.80
CA SER A 37 3.74 -7.39 34.80
C SER A 37 4.17 -7.89 33.42
N ASP A 38 3.56 -8.98 32.96
CA ASP A 38 3.99 -9.62 31.72
C ASP A 38 3.24 -9.04 30.51
N TRP A 39 4.00 -8.57 29.52
CA TRP A 39 3.55 -8.22 28.16
C TRP A 39 3.52 -9.47 27.26
N ASP A 40 3.03 -10.60 27.79
CA ASP A 40 3.12 -11.89 27.11
C ASP A 40 1.72 -12.42 26.73
N SER A 41 1.56 -12.79 25.46
CA SER A 41 0.40 -13.50 24.92
C SER A 41 0.60 -15.02 24.85
N THR A 42 1.72 -15.56 25.35
CA THR A 42 2.01 -17.00 25.30
C THR A 42 1.36 -17.80 26.43
N ARG A 43 0.02 -17.92 26.40
CA ARG A 43 -0.66 -19.01 27.13
C ARG A 43 -1.96 -19.51 26.50
N ALA A 44 -1.96 -19.69 25.18
CA ALA A 44 -3.08 -20.30 24.45
C ALA A 44 -2.66 -21.48 23.57
N THR A 45 -1.75 -22.36 24.02
CA THR A 45 -1.48 -23.65 23.35
C THR A 45 -1.17 -24.74 24.38
N SER A 46 -2.20 -25.23 25.06
CA SER A 46 -2.31 -26.67 25.33
C SER A 46 -3.74 -27.03 25.71
N ILE A 47 -4.25 -28.05 25.02
CA ILE A 47 -5.45 -28.87 25.23
C ILE A 47 -6.29 -28.91 23.95
N ALA A 48 -5.81 -29.73 23.00
CA ALA A 48 -6.65 -30.37 22.01
C ALA A 48 -6.10 -31.79 21.81
N ALA A 49 -6.67 -32.76 22.55
CA ALA A 49 -6.51 -34.18 22.26
C ALA A 49 -7.67 -34.98 22.87
N SER A 50 -8.78 -35.08 22.14
CA SER A 50 -9.57 -36.33 21.98
C SER A 50 -10.83 -36.04 21.14
N GLY A 51 -11.04 -36.81 20.06
CA GLY A 51 -11.96 -36.47 18.98
C GLY A 51 -13.41 -36.99 19.06
N ARG A 52 -14.27 -36.30 18.29
CA ARG A 52 -15.48 -36.66 17.48
C ARG A 52 -16.59 -37.60 18.06
N PRO A 53 -17.86 -37.56 17.57
CA PRO A 53 -18.50 -36.69 16.55
C PRO A 53 -19.86 -36.03 16.95
N ASN A 54 -20.38 -35.21 16.03
CA ASN A 54 -21.66 -34.46 15.98
C ASN A 54 -22.93 -35.19 16.43
N ALA A 55 -23.90 -34.44 16.96
CA ALA A 55 -25.22 -34.21 16.33
C ALA A 55 -26.06 -33.20 17.11
N ALA A 56 -26.73 -32.32 16.36
CA ALA A 56 -27.83 -31.50 16.83
C ALA A 56 -29.03 -32.36 17.23
N GLU A 57 -29.72 -32.02 18.32
CA GLU A 57 -31.20 -31.96 18.39
C GLU A 57 -31.68 -31.48 19.77
N ARG A 58 -32.48 -30.39 19.75
CA ARG A 58 -33.62 -30.05 20.64
C ARG A 58 -33.38 -29.83 22.13
N ALA A 59 -34.02 -28.90 22.84
CA ALA A 59 -34.78 -27.70 22.56
C ALA A 59 -35.15 -27.09 23.93
N SER A 60 -35.17 -25.76 24.00
CA SER A 60 -36.11 -24.91 24.76
C SER A 60 -36.19 -24.92 26.30
N ALA A 61 -36.11 -23.68 26.79
CA ALA A 61 -36.86 -23.06 27.90
C ALA A 61 -36.20 -23.02 29.28
N LEU A 62 -35.66 -21.85 29.64
CA LEU A 62 -36.15 -21.02 30.76
C LEU A 62 -35.43 -19.65 30.82
N GLY A 63 -36.21 -18.58 30.69
CA GLY A 63 -36.16 -17.38 31.56
C GLY A 63 -34.94 -16.46 31.52
N ALA A 64 -35.15 -15.25 31.01
CA ALA A 64 -34.21 -14.16 30.89
C ALA A 64 -33.55 -13.68 32.20
N SER A 65 -32.28 -13.28 32.09
CA SER A 65 -31.83 -11.98 32.60
C SER A 65 -30.78 -11.41 31.63
N SER A 66 -31.17 -10.32 30.97
CA SER A 66 -30.32 -9.55 30.06
C SER A 66 -29.32 -8.71 30.86
N ALA A 67 -28.12 -9.25 31.10
CA ALA A 67 -26.95 -8.39 31.27
C ALA A 67 -26.52 -7.98 29.86
N GLY A 68 -26.70 -6.70 29.52
CA GLY A 68 -26.36 -6.17 28.20
C GLY A 68 -24.91 -6.50 27.86
N MET A 69 -24.70 -7.37 26.87
CA MET A 69 -23.44 -7.39 26.14
C MET A 69 -23.30 -6.01 25.50
N ALA A 70 -22.42 -5.19 26.07
CA ALA A 70 -21.99 -3.96 25.43
C ALA A 70 -21.55 -4.32 24.00
N ALA A 71 -22.08 -3.60 23.02
CA ALA A 71 -21.56 -3.65 21.67
C ALA A 71 -20.03 -3.48 21.73
N PRO A 72 -19.24 -4.20 20.89
CA PRO A 72 -17.81 -3.99 20.84
C PRO A 72 -17.56 -2.50 20.59
N ARG A 73 -16.90 -1.82 21.54
CA ARG A 73 -16.53 -0.42 21.36
C ARG A 73 -15.56 -0.37 20.18
N ALA A 74 -15.85 0.47 19.18
CA ALA A 74 -14.87 0.81 18.16
C ALA A 74 -13.57 1.30 18.83
N PHE A 75 -12.40 0.91 18.31
CA PHE A 75 -11.10 1.20 18.95
C PHE A 75 -10.87 2.72 19.08
N ALA A 76 -11.38 3.52 18.13
CA ALA A 76 -11.41 4.99 18.14
C ALA A 76 -12.81 5.55 18.44
N SER A 77 -13.44 5.11 19.53
CA SER A 77 -14.82 5.50 19.90
C SER A 77 -14.93 6.79 20.73
N LEU A 78 -13.85 7.56 20.90
CA LEU A 78 -13.91 8.82 21.66
C LEU A 78 -14.50 9.93 20.76
N PRO A 79 -15.62 10.57 21.15
CA PRO A 79 -16.12 11.74 20.43
C PRO A 79 -15.08 12.85 20.44
N ASP A 80 -15.07 13.68 19.40
CA ASP A 80 -14.19 14.85 19.37
C ASP A 80 -14.50 15.82 20.53
N ARG A 81 -13.46 16.12 21.32
CA ARG A 81 -13.46 17.08 22.44
C ARG A 81 -12.32 18.11 22.30
N GLY A 82 -11.80 18.30 21.10
CA GLY A 82 -10.67 19.18 20.81
C GLY A 82 -9.29 18.56 21.08
N SER A 83 -9.21 17.22 21.17
CA SER A 83 -7.97 16.49 21.40
C SER A 83 -8.03 15.08 20.82
N LEU A 84 -6.92 14.61 20.24
CA LEU A 84 -6.78 13.27 19.67
C LEU A 84 -6.95 12.17 20.73
N ILE A 85 -6.41 12.37 21.93
CA ILE A 85 -6.40 11.36 22.99
C ILE A 85 -6.97 11.89 24.30
N ALA A 86 -7.51 10.97 25.10
CA ALA A 86 -7.78 11.19 26.51
C ALA A 86 -7.21 10.04 27.34
N TYR A 87 -6.53 10.35 28.46
CA TYR A 87 -5.99 9.34 29.36
C TYR A 87 -7.10 8.59 30.10
N GLU A 88 -7.05 7.27 30.07
CA GLU A 88 -7.99 6.41 30.80
C GLU A 88 -7.72 6.46 32.31
N GLN A 89 -8.67 6.98 33.09
CA GLN A 89 -8.54 7.05 34.56
C GLN A 89 -8.64 5.67 35.25
N GLY A 90 -9.27 4.68 34.59
CA GLY A 90 -9.53 3.35 35.16
C GLY A 90 -8.40 2.33 34.97
N ARG A 91 -7.41 2.62 34.11
CA ARG A 91 -6.28 1.73 33.81
C ARG A 91 -4.98 2.40 34.22
N LYS A 92 -4.13 1.67 34.94
CA LYS A 92 -2.85 2.21 35.40
C LYS A 92 -1.81 2.21 34.27
N PRO A 93 -0.96 3.26 34.18
CA PRO A 93 0.22 3.23 33.30
C PRO A 93 1.12 2.03 33.59
N ARG A 94 1.75 1.50 32.55
CA ARG A 94 2.67 0.36 32.63
C ARG A 94 4.08 0.82 32.34
N SER A 95 5.07 0.29 33.05
CA SER A 95 6.48 0.59 32.80
C SER A 95 7.21 -0.69 32.43
N SER A 96 8.05 -0.65 31.39
CA SER A 96 8.92 -1.75 30.96
C SER A 96 10.24 -1.16 30.48
N GLY A 97 11.35 -1.50 31.18
CA GLY A 97 12.65 -0.87 30.98
C GLY A 97 12.57 0.65 30.95
N ALA A 98 13.06 1.25 29.85
CA ALA A 98 13.06 2.68 29.61
C ALA A 98 11.68 3.26 29.27
N TYR A 99 10.66 2.46 29.03
CA TYR A 99 9.39 2.92 28.47
C TYR A 99 8.27 2.94 29.50
N LYS A 100 7.41 3.95 29.38
CA LYS A 100 6.17 4.07 30.16
C LYS A 100 4.99 4.26 29.21
N ALA A 101 4.08 3.29 29.23
CA ALA A 101 2.87 3.26 28.42
C ALA A 101 1.68 3.77 29.23
N TYR A 102 1.01 4.81 28.72
CA TYR A 102 -0.19 5.40 29.29
C TYR A 102 -1.41 4.93 28.49
N PRO A 103 -2.44 4.34 29.12
CA PRO A 103 -3.64 3.92 28.42
C PRO A 103 -4.44 5.14 27.97
N VAL A 104 -4.88 5.14 26.70
CA VAL A 104 -5.58 6.27 26.09
C VAL A 104 -6.80 5.81 25.31
N LEU A 105 -7.81 6.67 25.27
CA LEU A 105 -8.92 6.60 24.32
C LEU A 105 -8.61 7.53 23.15
N LEU A 106 -9.05 7.17 21.94
CA LEU A 106 -8.75 7.88 20.70
C LEU A 106 -9.98 8.47 20.04
N SER A 107 -9.84 9.71 19.57
CA SER A 107 -10.79 10.40 18.72
C SER A 107 -10.24 10.53 17.30
N GLU A 108 -10.60 9.57 16.45
CA GLU A 108 -10.29 9.65 15.02
C GLU A 108 -11.01 10.83 14.36
N GLU A 109 -12.22 11.17 14.82
CA GLU A 109 -12.97 12.35 14.39
C GLU A 109 -12.17 13.65 14.56
N HIS A 110 -11.42 13.80 15.66
CA HIS A 110 -10.54 14.96 15.87
C HIS A 110 -9.41 15.01 14.83
N ALA A 111 -8.85 13.86 14.45
CA ALA A 111 -7.82 13.79 13.41
C ALA A 111 -8.39 14.13 12.04
N LEU A 112 -9.56 13.59 11.68
CA LEU A 112 -10.26 13.89 10.43
C LEU A 112 -10.60 15.38 10.32
N LYS A 113 -11.16 15.98 11.39
CA LYS A 113 -11.43 17.43 11.44
C LYS A 113 -10.16 18.27 11.34
N ALA A 114 -9.02 17.77 11.80
CA ALA A 114 -7.75 18.47 11.67
C ALA A 114 -7.11 18.32 10.26
N ALA A 115 -7.61 17.44 9.40
CA ALA A 115 -7.04 17.13 8.08
C ALA A 115 -7.47 18.11 6.97
N HIS A 116 -7.22 19.40 7.16
CA HIS A 116 -7.49 20.44 6.16
C HIS A 116 -6.47 21.58 6.26
N ALA A 117 -6.37 22.40 5.22
CA ALA A 117 -5.47 23.55 5.20
C ALA A 117 -5.74 24.50 6.40
N GLY A 118 -4.75 24.68 7.26
CA GLY A 118 -4.87 25.49 8.49
C GLY A 118 -5.36 24.73 9.73
N GLY A 119 -5.72 23.44 9.58
CA GLY A 119 -6.11 22.55 10.67
C GLY A 119 -4.96 22.26 11.64
N GLN A 120 -5.29 21.97 12.90
CA GLN A 120 -4.33 21.62 13.94
C GLN A 120 -4.78 20.38 14.72
N LEU A 121 -3.87 19.42 14.84
CA LEU A 121 -4.03 18.25 15.71
C LEU A 121 -3.52 18.56 17.11
N SER A 122 -4.30 18.24 18.15
CA SER A 122 -3.93 18.49 19.55
C SER A 122 -3.79 17.18 20.30
N ILE A 123 -2.64 16.98 20.95
CA ILE A 123 -2.29 15.76 21.68
C ILE A 123 -1.83 16.16 23.10
N PRO A 124 -2.60 15.87 24.14
CA PRO A 124 -2.14 15.99 25.52
C PRO A 124 -0.88 15.16 25.77
N SER A 125 0.17 15.77 26.34
CA SER A 125 1.42 15.07 26.66
C SER A 125 1.44 14.57 28.11
N PRO A 126 2.20 13.50 28.42
CA PRO A 126 2.22 12.91 29.76
C PRO A 126 2.72 13.83 30.88
N ASP A 127 3.48 14.86 30.52
CA ASP A 127 3.99 15.90 31.43
C ASP A 127 2.95 16.99 31.78
N GLY A 128 1.73 16.87 31.25
CA GLY A 128 0.64 17.83 31.46
C GLY A 128 0.59 18.96 30.43
N GLY A 129 1.51 18.96 29.46
CA GLY A 129 1.48 19.87 28.32
C GLY A 129 0.47 19.47 27.24
N THR A 130 0.49 20.21 26.13
CA THR A 130 -0.28 19.86 24.93
C THR A 130 0.58 20.12 23.70
N ILE A 131 0.81 19.07 22.94
CA ILE A 131 1.46 19.14 21.63
C ILE A 131 0.38 19.54 20.61
N ARG A 132 0.64 20.60 19.86
CA ARG A 132 -0.20 21.04 18.74
C ARG A 132 0.59 20.85 17.47
N LEU A 133 0.04 20.24 16.43
CA LEU A 133 0.72 20.03 15.16
C LEU A 133 -0.12 20.62 14.04
N ALA A 134 0.49 21.48 13.21
CA ALA A 134 -0.16 21.94 11.99
C ALA A 134 -0.26 20.78 10.98
N TYR A 135 -1.40 20.70 10.32
CA TYR A 135 -1.62 19.75 9.23
C TYR A 135 -0.69 20.04 8.05
N GLU A 136 -0.05 19.00 7.53
CA GLU A 136 0.81 19.07 6.34
C GLU A 136 0.15 18.36 5.16
N ARG A 137 -0.19 17.08 5.34
CA ARG A 137 -0.89 16.25 4.34
C ARG A 137 -1.54 15.04 5.01
N HIS A 138 -2.35 14.31 4.26
CA HIS A 138 -2.75 12.95 4.61
C HIS A 138 -2.54 12.01 3.42
N VAL A 139 -2.59 10.70 3.66
CA VAL A 139 -2.54 9.66 2.63
C VAL A 139 -3.64 8.65 2.93
N GLU A 140 -4.44 8.33 1.93
CA GLU A 140 -5.36 7.20 1.98
C GLU A 140 -4.67 5.98 1.34
N HIS A 141 -4.84 4.82 1.96
CA HIS A 141 -4.27 3.56 1.51
C HIS A 141 -5.35 2.70 0.88
N PRO A 142 -5.05 1.87 -0.16
CA PRO A 142 -6.05 1.06 -0.86
C PRO A 142 -6.82 0.06 0.03
N ASP A 143 -6.29 -0.25 1.22
CA ASP A 143 -6.91 -1.16 2.18
C ASP A 143 -7.82 -0.47 3.22
N GLY A 144 -8.08 0.83 3.02
CA GLY A 144 -8.90 1.67 3.89
C GLY A 144 -8.18 2.22 5.11
N ASN A 145 -6.88 1.94 5.30
CA ASN A 145 -6.08 2.69 6.27
C ASN A 145 -5.86 4.13 5.75
N TRP A 146 -5.63 5.08 6.65
CA TRP A 146 -5.24 6.43 6.26
C TRP A 146 -4.22 7.00 7.23
N THR A 147 -3.35 7.89 6.75
CA THR A 147 -2.24 8.46 7.53
C THR A 147 -2.35 9.96 7.60
N TRP A 148 -2.37 10.51 8.81
CA TRP A 148 -2.30 11.93 9.10
C TRP A 148 -0.84 12.34 9.33
N ILE A 149 -0.43 13.43 8.68
CA ILE A 149 0.94 13.94 8.76
C ILE A 149 0.92 15.42 9.07
N GLY A 150 1.77 15.83 10.01
CA GLY A 150 1.85 17.22 10.40
C GLY A 150 3.16 17.59 11.09
N ARG A 151 3.41 18.90 11.13
CA ARG A 151 4.68 19.48 11.57
C ARG A 151 4.50 20.92 12.06
N ASN A 152 5.37 21.31 12.97
CA ASN A 152 5.57 22.70 13.36
C ASN A 152 6.94 23.26 12.98
N ALA A 153 7.05 24.58 13.00
CA ALA A 153 8.30 25.31 12.80
C ALA A 153 9.40 24.98 13.84
N ASP A 154 9.03 24.48 15.02
CA ASP A 154 9.98 24.05 16.05
C ASP A 154 10.65 22.70 15.74
N GLY A 155 10.19 21.97 14.72
CA GLY A 155 10.69 20.66 14.32
C GLY A 155 9.89 19.49 14.89
N THR A 156 8.88 19.75 15.72
CA THR A 156 7.93 18.72 16.16
C THR A 156 7.13 18.22 14.96
N SER A 157 7.01 16.90 14.80
CA SER A 157 6.26 16.31 13.69
C SER A 157 5.61 15.00 14.09
N ALA A 158 4.57 14.60 13.36
CA ALA A 158 3.94 13.30 13.54
C ALA A 158 3.57 12.64 12.22
N VAL A 159 3.59 11.30 12.23
CA VAL A 159 3.05 10.42 11.19
C VAL A 159 2.17 9.40 11.92
N LEU A 160 0.86 9.51 11.76
CA LEU A 160 -0.15 8.72 12.49
C LEU A 160 -1.03 7.99 11.50
N THR A 161 -1.00 6.66 11.50
CA THR A 161 -1.79 5.81 10.60
C THR A 161 -2.92 5.16 11.38
N PHE A 162 -4.14 5.40 10.91
CA PHE A 162 -5.39 4.88 11.42
C PHE A 162 -5.88 3.76 10.50
N GLY A 163 -6.39 2.69 11.10
CA GLY A 163 -6.96 1.55 10.40
C GLY A 163 -8.20 1.03 11.08
N GLU A 164 -8.85 0.02 10.51
CA GLU A 164 -10.11 -0.54 11.02
C GLU A 164 -10.03 -0.92 12.52
N LYS A 165 -8.87 -1.41 12.98
CA LYS A 165 -8.70 -2.01 14.32
C LYS A 165 -7.52 -1.47 15.12
N ALA A 166 -6.76 -0.51 14.57
CA ALA A 166 -5.57 0.01 15.23
C ALA A 166 -5.21 1.42 14.79
N VAL A 167 -4.41 2.07 15.61
CA VAL A 167 -3.60 3.23 15.25
C VAL A 167 -2.14 2.96 15.60
N PHE A 168 -1.24 3.41 14.74
CA PHE A 168 0.20 3.42 14.96
C PHE A 168 0.80 4.76 14.54
N GLY A 169 1.85 5.19 15.21
CA GLY A 169 2.61 6.34 14.78
C GLY A 169 3.50 6.92 15.86
N SER A 170 4.31 7.90 15.47
CA SER A 170 5.19 8.61 16.38
C SER A 170 5.05 10.12 16.26
N VAL A 171 5.23 10.78 17.40
CA VAL A 171 5.34 12.23 17.52
C VAL A 171 6.79 12.54 17.92
N SER A 172 7.57 13.01 16.96
CA SER A 172 8.96 13.42 17.18
C SER A 172 8.99 14.74 17.92
N ILE A 173 9.73 14.80 19.02
CA ILE A 173 9.92 15.99 19.85
C ILE A 173 11.41 16.37 19.78
N PRO A 174 11.76 17.58 19.30
CA PRO A 174 13.15 18.01 19.21
C PRO A 174 13.88 17.91 20.56
N GLY A 175 14.99 17.16 20.58
CA GLY A 175 15.83 17.02 21.76
C GLY A 175 15.38 15.95 22.77
N ASP A 176 14.24 15.30 22.55
CA ASP A 176 13.73 14.20 23.40
C ASP A 176 13.45 12.92 22.59
N GLU A 177 13.11 11.83 23.27
CA GLU A 177 12.67 10.59 22.62
C GLU A 177 11.23 10.74 22.10
N PRO A 178 10.92 10.18 20.90
CA PRO A 178 9.59 10.32 20.31
C PRO A 178 8.52 9.65 21.17
N LEU A 179 7.35 10.30 21.28
CA LEU A 179 6.16 9.65 21.81
C LEU A 179 5.62 8.69 20.76
N ARG A 180 5.23 7.48 21.16
CA ARG A 180 4.66 6.48 20.24
C ARG A 180 3.21 6.23 20.59
N LEU A 181 2.33 6.39 19.62
CA LEU A 181 0.95 5.96 19.70
C LEU A 181 0.87 4.55 19.12
N THR A 182 0.41 3.59 19.92
CA THR A 182 0.40 2.17 19.53
C THR A 182 -0.85 1.47 20.02
N THR A 183 -1.31 0.48 19.26
CA THR A 183 -2.40 -0.40 19.66
C THR A 183 -1.83 -1.75 20.07
N SER A 184 -2.17 -2.21 21.27
CA SER A 184 -1.76 -3.52 21.79
C SER A 184 -2.80 -4.07 22.75
N MET A 185 -3.02 -5.40 22.70
CA MET A 185 -4.03 -6.11 23.51
C MET A 185 -5.44 -5.47 23.40
N GLY A 186 -5.81 -4.99 22.22
CA GLY A 186 -7.13 -4.38 21.96
C GLY A 186 -7.34 -3.00 22.58
N GLY A 187 -6.27 -2.32 23.04
CA GLY A 187 -6.34 -0.94 23.54
C GLY A 187 -5.22 -0.06 23.00
N ALA A 188 -5.46 1.25 22.98
CA ALA A 188 -4.48 2.24 22.55
C ALA A 188 -3.62 2.74 23.71
N TRP A 189 -2.37 3.02 23.40
CA TRP A 189 -1.35 3.43 24.36
C TRP A 189 -0.51 4.57 23.79
N LEU A 190 -0.28 5.59 24.61
CA LEU A 190 0.78 6.56 24.37
C LEU A 190 2.02 6.14 25.16
N VAL A 191 3.11 5.82 24.48
CA VAL A 191 4.35 5.32 25.07
C VAL A 191 5.40 6.43 25.05
N ALA A 192 5.92 6.76 26.23
CA ALA A 192 7.03 7.69 26.40
C ALA A 192 8.31 6.91 26.74
N GLY A 193 9.43 7.28 26.11
CA GLY A 193 10.75 6.75 26.43
C GLY A 193 11.50 7.65 27.41
N ASP A 194 12.13 7.06 28.41
CA ASP A 194 13.09 7.72 29.28
C ASP A 194 14.49 7.55 28.72
N ARG A 195 15.00 8.65 28.16
CA ARG A 195 16.32 8.72 27.54
C ARG A 195 17.45 8.24 28.45
N ASN A 196 17.36 8.49 29.75
CA ASN A 196 18.43 8.15 30.69
C ASN A 196 18.52 6.64 30.96
N ARG A 197 17.49 5.89 30.57
CA ARG A 197 17.37 4.44 30.77
C ARG A 197 17.50 3.67 29.47
N LEU A 198 17.68 4.35 28.34
CA LEU A 198 17.93 3.71 27.06
C LEU A 198 19.32 3.05 27.05
N PRO A 199 19.48 1.94 26.30
CA PRO A 199 20.78 1.30 26.12
C PRO A 199 21.84 2.30 25.61
N LYS A 200 23.06 2.19 26.14
CA LYS A 200 24.20 3.04 25.71
C LYS A 200 24.64 2.78 24.27
N ARG A 201 24.24 1.63 23.72
CA ARG A 201 24.53 1.15 22.38
C ARG A 201 23.28 1.34 21.52
N ASP A 202 23.45 1.87 20.31
CA ASP A 202 22.35 2.03 19.37
C ASP A 202 21.79 0.64 18.99
N PRO A 203 20.48 0.39 19.18
CA PRO A 203 19.86 -0.92 18.91
C PRO A 203 19.95 -1.34 17.44
N GLY A 204 20.19 -0.42 16.51
CA GLY A 204 20.42 -0.75 15.09
C GLY A 204 21.72 -1.51 14.84
N VAL A 205 22.72 -1.39 15.73
CA VAL A 205 24.02 -2.04 15.52
C VAL A 205 23.92 -3.54 15.82
N ARG A 206 24.42 -4.40 14.91
CA ARG A 206 24.45 -5.86 15.10
C ARG A 206 25.46 -6.30 16.16
N ARG A 207 25.09 -7.26 17.01
CA ARG A 207 25.94 -7.75 18.12
C ARG A 207 27.26 -8.28 17.53
N GLY A 208 28.38 -7.88 18.12
CA GLY A 208 29.72 -8.20 17.59
C GLY A 208 30.34 -7.12 16.68
N GLY A 209 29.59 -6.07 16.32
CA GLY A 209 30.10 -4.96 15.50
C GLY A 209 30.05 -5.23 14.00
N GLU A 210 29.27 -6.22 13.58
CA GLU A 210 29.00 -6.52 12.17
C GLU A 210 28.14 -5.42 11.54
N SER A 211 28.32 -5.18 10.24
CA SER A 211 27.44 -4.30 9.46
C SER A 211 26.04 -4.92 9.32
N ASP A 212 25.00 -4.10 9.34
CA ASP A 212 23.62 -4.48 9.01
C ASP A 212 23.35 -4.51 7.50
N TYR A 213 24.40 -4.80 6.72
CA TYR A 213 24.26 -5.09 5.31
C TYR A 213 25.17 -6.22 4.87
N PHE A 214 24.75 -6.91 3.82
CA PHE A 214 25.60 -7.76 3.00
C PHE A 214 26.01 -7.06 1.71
N VAL A 215 27.17 -7.44 1.18
CA VAL A 215 27.66 -6.92 -0.10
C VAL A 215 27.28 -7.93 -1.19
N PRO A 216 26.55 -7.52 -2.23
CA PRO A 216 26.23 -8.40 -3.35
C PRO A 216 27.49 -9.10 -3.88
N PRO A 217 27.51 -10.45 -4.02
CA PRO A 217 28.63 -11.15 -4.61
C PRO A 217 28.79 -10.70 -6.07
N LYS A 218 30.04 -10.48 -6.51
CA LYS A 218 30.32 -10.19 -7.92
C LYS A 218 29.85 -11.37 -8.76
N MET A 219 28.72 -11.23 -9.45
CA MET A 219 28.27 -12.23 -10.39
C MET A 219 29.29 -12.27 -11.52
N ALA A 220 30.01 -13.38 -11.67
CA ALA A 220 30.69 -13.64 -12.93
C ALA A 220 29.63 -13.52 -14.03
N ALA A 221 29.98 -12.97 -15.20
CA ALA A 221 29.11 -12.94 -16.37
C ALA A 221 28.81 -14.39 -16.83
N SER A 222 27.94 -15.06 -16.09
CA SER A 222 27.47 -16.40 -16.32
C SER A 222 26.12 -16.27 -17.00
N ASN A 223 26.17 -16.34 -18.33
CA ASN A 223 25.06 -16.82 -19.13
C ASN A 223 24.42 -18.05 -18.44
N ALA A 224 23.09 -18.03 -18.35
CA ALA A 224 22.22 -19.18 -18.13
C ALA A 224 22.40 -19.94 -16.81
N LEU A 225 21.59 -19.58 -15.79
CA LEU A 225 21.07 -20.54 -14.79
C LEU A 225 19.77 -20.08 -14.10
N SER A 226 19.35 -18.82 -14.24
CA SER A 226 18.03 -18.36 -13.74
C SER A 226 16.86 -18.57 -14.71
N ALA A 227 17.12 -19.11 -15.91
CA ALA A 227 16.12 -19.25 -16.98
C ALA A 227 15.38 -20.60 -17.01
N SER A 228 15.54 -21.49 -16.02
CA SER A 228 14.88 -22.82 -16.05
C SER A 228 13.64 -22.97 -15.17
N LEU A 229 13.10 -21.89 -14.59
CA LEU A 229 11.86 -21.95 -13.80
C LEU A 229 10.82 -20.85 -14.14
N ALA A 230 11.00 -20.09 -15.22
CA ALA A 230 9.99 -19.14 -15.71
C ALA A 230 9.75 -19.34 -17.23
N PRO A 231 8.50 -19.27 -17.73
CA PRO A 231 8.21 -19.31 -19.16
C PRO A 231 8.73 -18.05 -19.88
N PRO A 232 9.06 -18.12 -21.18
CA PRO A 232 9.90 -17.11 -21.83
C PRO A 232 9.11 -15.86 -22.22
N VAL A 233 9.58 -14.69 -21.78
CA VAL A 233 9.18 -13.38 -22.32
C VAL A 233 10.30 -12.86 -23.24
N ARG A 234 9.95 -12.38 -24.44
CA ARG A 234 10.89 -11.88 -25.45
C ARG A 234 11.39 -10.48 -25.08
N HIS A 235 12.70 -10.34 -24.85
CA HIS A 235 13.35 -9.03 -24.69
C HIS A 235 13.55 -8.36 -26.06
N LEU A 236 13.04 -7.15 -26.24
CA LEU A 236 13.45 -6.21 -27.29
C LEU A 236 14.51 -5.27 -26.69
N THR A 237 15.72 -5.28 -27.25
CA THR A 237 16.84 -4.46 -26.81
C THR A 237 16.79 -3.07 -27.46
N ALA A 238 16.53 -2.03 -26.67
CA ALA A 238 16.78 -0.65 -27.06
C ALA A 238 18.01 -0.12 -26.30
N ALA A 239 19.03 0.31 -27.05
CA ALA A 239 20.28 0.81 -26.50
C ALA A 239 20.09 2.21 -25.88
N ALA A 240 20.51 2.38 -24.62
CA ALA A 240 20.48 3.65 -23.91
C ALA A 240 21.58 4.60 -24.40
N ALA A 241 21.21 5.84 -24.70
CA ALA A 241 22.12 6.96 -24.96
C ALA A 241 22.30 7.79 -23.67
N PRO A 242 23.46 8.48 -23.46
CA PRO A 242 23.73 9.20 -22.23
C PRO A 242 23.00 10.53 -22.21
N VAL A 243 22.26 10.82 -21.12
CA VAL A 243 21.55 12.09 -20.94
C VAL A 243 22.36 12.99 -20.00
N SER A 244 22.75 14.17 -20.48
CA SER A 244 23.45 15.18 -19.68
C SER A 244 22.49 15.96 -18.78
N ALA A 245 22.96 16.29 -17.58
CA ALA A 245 22.27 17.11 -16.60
C ALA A 245 21.93 18.53 -17.11
N ALA A 246 20.64 18.83 -17.17
CA ALA A 246 20.09 20.18 -17.05
C ALA A 246 18.62 20.09 -16.58
N ALA A 247 18.28 20.92 -15.59
CA ALA A 247 17.07 20.86 -14.80
C ALA A 247 15.77 21.07 -15.60
N ALA A 248 14.88 20.08 -15.46
CA ALA A 248 13.43 20.23 -15.35
C ALA A 248 13.02 19.39 -14.13
N ALA A 249 12.03 19.80 -13.34
CA ALA A 249 11.53 18.98 -12.24
C ALA A 249 10.98 17.68 -12.83
N ALA A 250 11.79 16.62 -12.79
CA ALA A 250 11.40 15.29 -13.20
C ALA A 250 10.28 14.80 -12.27
N ALA A 251 9.31 14.07 -12.81
CA ALA A 251 8.28 13.42 -12.00
C ALA A 251 8.93 12.63 -10.84
N ALA A 252 8.29 12.67 -9.66
CA ALA A 252 8.80 11.95 -8.49
C ALA A 252 8.92 10.45 -8.82
N THR A 253 10.07 9.86 -8.52
CA THR A 253 10.27 8.42 -8.79
C THR A 253 9.47 7.61 -7.77
N THR A 254 8.61 6.70 -8.24
CA THR A 254 7.91 5.75 -7.36
C THR A 254 8.60 4.40 -7.43
N ILE A 255 8.88 3.80 -6.28
CA ILE A 255 9.44 2.45 -6.15
C ILE A 255 8.35 1.55 -5.58
N ASP A 256 7.99 0.51 -6.30
CA ASP A 256 6.97 -0.43 -5.88
C ASP A 256 7.54 -1.42 -4.86
N VAL A 257 6.84 -1.60 -3.73
CA VAL A 257 7.31 -2.40 -2.59
C VAL A 257 6.30 -3.47 -2.24
N ALA A 258 6.76 -4.72 -2.12
CA ALA A 258 6.01 -5.79 -1.49
C ALA A 258 6.56 -6.05 -0.07
N ILE A 259 5.67 -6.12 0.92
CA ILE A 259 6.08 -6.42 2.30
C ILE A 259 5.52 -7.76 2.76
N GLY A 260 6.41 -8.68 3.11
CA GLY A 260 6.05 -9.87 3.88
C GLY A 260 6.02 -9.56 5.37
N TYR A 261 5.09 -10.14 6.11
CA TYR A 261 5.07 -10.06 7.57
C TYR A 261 4.92 -11.43 8.20
N THR A 262 5.64 -11.70 9.30
CA THR A 262 5.56 -12.99 9.97
C THR A 262 4.23 -13.17 10.71
N ASN A 263 3.81 -14.43 10.87
CA ASN A 263 2.63 -14.75 11.67
C ASN A 263 2.77 -14.29 13.14
N GLY A 264 3.96 -14.38 13.72
CA GLY A 264 4.21 -13.92 15.09
C GLY A 264 4.15 -12.40 15.21
N TYR A 265 4.63 -11.65 14.21
CA TYR A 265 4.45 -10.19 14.15
C TYR A 265 2.97 -9.80 14.15
N ALA A 266 2.15 -10.42 13.30
CA ALA A 266 0.72 -10.15 13.28
C ALA A 266 0.04 -10.53 14.61
N ALA A 267 0.43 -11.65 15.22
CA ALA A 267 -0.08 -12.06 16.52
C ALA A 267 0.30 -11.06 17.63
N ALA A 268 1.52 -10.54 17.63
CA ALA A 268 2.01 -9.56 18.61
C ALA A 268 1.22 -8.24 18.55
N LEU A 269 0.80 -7.81 17.36
CA LEU A 269 -0.02 -6.61 17.14
C LEU A 269 -1.52 -6.84 17.33
N GLY A 270 -1.95 -8.09 17.47
CA GLY A 270 -3.35 -8.47 17.72
C GLY A 270 -4.15 -8.88 16.48
N GLY A 271 -3.49 -9.09 15.34
CA GLY A 271 -4.10 -9.63 14.12
C GLY A 271 -3.55 -9.03 12.83
N THR A 272 -4.03 -9.56 11.70
CA THR A 272 -3.63 -9.12 10.35
C THR A 272 -3.95 -7.65 10.10
N SER A 273 -5.13 -7.16 10.49
CA SER A 273 -5.53 -5.76 10.26
C SER A 273 -4.54 -4.80 10.93
N GLN A 274 -4.17 -5.07 12.19
CA GLN A 274 -3.22 -4.26 12.94
C GLN A 274 -1.81 -4.33 12.36
N ALA A 275 -1.38 -5.51 11.90
CA ALA A 275 -0.12 -5.66 11.19
C ALA A 275 -0.08 -4.76 9.94
N ILE A 276 -1.09 -4.84 9.09
CA ILE A 276 -1.18 -4.06 7.86
C ILE A 276 -1.21 -2.55 8.17
N THR A 277 -1.98 -2.09 9.17
CA THR A 277 -1.97 -0.68 9.61
C THR A 277 -0.56 -0.23 10.04
N ARG A 278 0.21 -1.09 10.73
CA ARG A 278 1.59 -0.78 11.10
C ARG A 278 2.54 -0.79 9.89
N LEU A 279 2.35 -1.67 8.91
CA LEU A 279 3.14 -1.67 7.68
C LEU A 279 2.93 -0.39 6.86
N ASN A 280 1.68 0.06 6.69
CA ASN A 280 1.37 1.35 6.07
C ASN A 280 2.00 2.52 6.84
N ASN A 281 2.04 2.44 8.17
CA ASN A 281 2.74 3.42 8.99
C ASN A 281 4.26 3.45 8.72
N LEU A 282 4.91 2.30 8.58
CA LEU A 282 6.35 2.22 8.28
C LEU A 282 6.65 2.77 6.86
N ILE A 283 5.77 2.53 5.89
CA ILE A 283 5.86 3.11 4.55
C ILE A 283 5.78 4.64 4.62
N GLU A 284 4.80 5.19 5.34
CA GLU A 284 4.67 6.65 5.45
C GLU A 284 5.76 7.30 6.30
N VAL A 285 6.31 6.60 7.31
CA VAL A 285 7.53 7.04 7.99
C VAL A 285 8.71 7.13 7.02
N THR A 286 8.82 6.17 6.09
CA THR A 286 9.85 6.14 5.05
C THR A 286 9.66 7.28 4.05
N ASN A 287 8.45 7.44 3.51
CA ASN A 287 8.11 8.53 2.59
C ASN A 287 8.29 9.91 3.24
N GLN A 288 7.96 10.05 4.53
CA GLN A 288 8.21 11.29 5.24
C GLN A 288 9.71 11.56 5.42
N ALA A 289 10.55 10.54 5.60
CA ALA A 289 12.00 10.72 5.64
C ALA A 289 12.53 11.24 4.29
N TYR A 290 12.01 10.76 3.16
CA TYR A 290 12.35 11.27 1.83
C TYR A 290 11.94 12.73 1.65
N ALA A 291 10.67 13.04 1.95
CA ALA A 291 10.12 14.40 1.86
C ALA A 291 10.93 15.39 2.71
N ASN A 292 11.25 15.02 3.95
CA ASN A 292 12.07 15.82 4.86
C ASN A 292 13.45 16.14 4.30
N SER A 293 13.98 15.26 3.44
CA SER A 293 15.34 15.32 2.94
C SER A 293 15.42 15.93 1.54
N GLY A 294 14.30 16.37 0.96
CA GLY A 294 14.25 16.87 -0.41
C GLY A 294 14.60 15.79 -1.45
N ILE A 295 14.31 14.54 -1.16
CA ILE A 295 14.44 13.42 -2.11
C ILE A 295 13.17 13.38 -2.96
N ASN A 296 13.32 13.42 -4.29
CA ASN A 296 12.20 13.48 -5.22
C ASN A 296 11.73 12.07 -5.61
N ALA A 297 11.39 11.28 -4.60
CA ALA A 297 10.96 9.90 -4.77
C ALA A 297 10.15 9.40 -3.58
N GLN A 298 9.39 8.33 -3.80
CA GLN A 298 8.55 7.68 -2.79
C GLN A 298 8.57 6.16 -2.97
N VAL A 299 8.24 5.44 -1.91
CA VAL A 299 7.92 4.01 -1.95
C VAL A 299 6.41 3.83 -1.89
N LYS A 300 5.88 2.95 -2.73
CA LYS A 300 4.47 2.58 -2.77
C LYS A 300 4.32 1.13 -2.33
N LEU A 301 3.48 0.88 -1.33
CA LEU A 301 3.13 -0.48 -0.95
C LEU A 301 2.15 -1.06 -1.97
N VAL A 302 2.58 -2.04 -2.76
CA VAL A 302 1.74 -2.67 -3.78
C VAL A 302 1.06 -3.94 -3.28
N THR A 303 1.62 -4.60 -2.27
CA THR A 303 1.00 -5.79 -1.67
C THR A 303 1.62 -6.14 -0.32
N THR A 304 0.86 -6.85 0.52
CA THR A 304 1.35 -7.46 1.75
C THR A 304 1.11 -8.97 1.76
N VAL A 305 2.04 -9.73 2.36
CA VAL A 305 1.97 -11.20 2.37
C VAL A 305 2.26 -11.74 3.76
N ALA A 306 1.35 -12.53 4.32
CA ALA A 306 1.64 -13.29 5.53
C ALA A 306 2.67 -14.40 5.24
N VAL A 307 3.73 -14.44 6.03
CA VAL A 307 4.85 -15.38 5.87
C VAL A 307 4.94 -16.29 7.09
N ASN A 308 4.91 -17.59 6.87
CA ASN A 308 5.10 -18.57 7.94
C ASN A 308 6.59 -18.85 8.19
N PHE A 309 7.28 -17.88 8.76
CA PHE A 309 8.70 -17.94 9.13
C PHE A 309 8.88 -17.59 10.61
N GLN A 310 9.95 -18.10 11.23
CA GLN A 310 10.19 -17.93 12.67
C GLN A 310 10.76 -16.55 12.99
N ASP A 311 10.27 -15.93 14.06
CA ASP A 311 10.72 -14.62 14.55
C ASP A 311 12.03 -14.68 15.35
N ASP A 312 12.44 -15.86 15.84
CA ASP A 312 13.57 -16.07 16.75
C ASP A 312 14.87 -16.52 16.06
N THR A 313 15.11 -16.04 14.85
CA THR A 313 16.30 -16.37 14.04
C THR A 313 17.12 -15.12 13.71
N ASP A 314 18.36 -15.26 13.22
CA ASP A 314 19.21 -14.13 12.81
C ASP A 314 18.66 -13.42 11.54
N ASN A 315 18.73 -12.09 11.51
CA ASN A 315 18.25 -11.28 10.37
C ASN A 315 19.00 -11.64 9.07
N GLY A 316 20.30 -11.88 9.13
CA GLY A 316 21.12 -12.27 7.98
C GLY A 316 20.69 -13.60 7.39
N ASN A 317 20.45 -14.61 8.23
CA ASN A 317 19.92 -15.90 7.79
C ASN A 317 18.56 -15.75 7.08
N ALA A 318 17.66 -14.92 7.65
CA ALA A 318 16.38 -14.62 7.02
C ALA A 318 16.55 -13.94 5.65
N LEU A 319 17.48 -12.99 5.51
CA LEU A 319 17.76 -12.31 4.24
C LEU A 319 18.31 -13.27 3.19
N GLU A 320 19.24 -14.15 3.54
CA GLU A 320 19.81 -15.13 2.61
C GLU A 320 18.74 -16.10 2.10
N LYS A 321 17.88 -16.58 3.01
CA LYS A 321 16.75 -17.46 2.69
C LYS A 321 15.64 -16.79 1.89
N LEU A 322 15.41 -15.50 2.09
CA LEU A 322 14.43 -14.70 1.35
C LEU A 322 14.94 -14.39 -0.06
N SER A 323 16.16 -13.86 -0.16
CA SER A 323 16.73 -13.40 -1.44
C SER A 323 17.17 -14.57 -2.33
N GLY A 324 17.63 -15.67 -1.74
CA GLY A 324 18.27 -16.78 -2.46
C GLY A 324 19.74 -16.51 -2.77
N TYR A 325 20.41 -15.69 -1.96
CA TYR A 325 21.84 -15.38 -2.11
C TYR A 325 22.54 -15.37 -0.76
N THR A 326 23.82 -15.74 -0.77
CA THR A 326 24.76 -15.53 0.33
C THR A 326 25.92 -14.66 -0.19
N ASN A 327 26.81 -14.21 0.69
CA ASN A 327 28.05 -13.54 0.26
C ASN A 327 28.93 -14.39 -0.68
N ASN A 328 28.68 -15.71 -0.76
CA ASN A 328 29.43 -16.64 -1.62
C ASN A 328 28.71 -16.95 -2.94
N GLY A 329 27.53 -16.37 -3.19
CA GLY A 329 26.75 -16.60 -4.40
C GLY A 329 25.34 -17.16 -4.15
N PRO A 330 24.66 -17.62 -5.21
CA PRO A 330 23.28 -18.08 -5.15
C PRO A 330 23.08 -19.27 -4.20
N THR A 331 21.92 -19.30 -3.53
CA THR A 331 21.44 -20.41 -2.71
C THR A 331 19.95 -20.63 -2.95
N THR A 332 19.42 -21.78 -2.56
CA THR A 332 17.98 -22.07 -2.71
C THR A 332 17.18 -21.27 -1.68
N PRO A 333 16.21 -20.43 -2.10
CA PRO A 333 15.31 -19.74 -1.18
C PRO A 333 14.51 -20.71 -0.31
N ASP A 334 14.22 -20.31 0.93
CA ASP A 334 13.38 -21.12 1.83
C ASP A 334 11.92 -21.15 1.31
N PRO A 335 11.26 -22.33 1.25
CA PRO A 335 9.89 -22.45 0.77
C PRO A 335 8.89 -21.53 1.50
N ALA A 336 9.17 -21.13 2.75
CA ALA A 336 8.35 -20.19 3.49
C ALA A 336 8.17 -18.84 2.76
N PHE A 337 9.15 -18.42 1.95
CA PHE A 337 9.12 -17.16 1.21
C PHE A 337 8.59 -17.28 -0.22
N ALA A 338 8.18 -18.48 -0.67
CA ALA A 338 7.71 -18.68 -2.03
C ALA A 338 6.53 -17.74 -2.40
N GLY A 339 5.58 -17.55 -1.47
CA GLY A 339 4.44 -16.64 -1.66
C GLY A 339 4.87 -15.17 -1.79
N LEU A 340 5.79 -14.70 -0.95
CA LEU A 340 6.29 -13.32 -1.01
C LEU A 340 7.12 -13.07 -2.28
N ARG A 341 7.96 -14.03 -2.69
CA ARG A 341 8.72 -13.93 -3.94
C ARG A 341 7.80 -13.97 -5.17
N ALA A 342 6.75 -14.79 -5.14
CA ALA A 342 5.74 -14.78 -6.20
C ALA A 342 4.97 -13.46 -6.26
N ALA A 343 4.63 -12.88 -5.10
CA ALA A 343 3.98 -11.58 -5.02
C ALA A 343 4.86 -10.46 -5.58
N ARG A 344 6.18 -10.50 -5.36
CA ARG A 344 7.12 -9.56 -6.00
C ARG A 344 6.92 -9.52 -7.52
N GLU A 345 6.86 -10.68 -8.16
CA GLU A 345 6.70 -10.77 -9.61
C GLU A 345 5.27 -10.43 -10.05
N ALA A 346 4.26 -10.84 -9.27
CA ALA A 346 2.85 -10.64 -9.61
C ALA A 346 2.39 -9.18 -9.49
N TYR A 347 3.01 -8.39 -8.61
CA TYR A 347 2.66 -6.97 -8.38
C TYR A 347 3.77 -6.02 -8.84
N GLY A 348 4.77 -6.53 -9.56
CA GLY A 348 5.87 -5.71 -10.10
C GLY A 348 6.70 -4.99 -9.05
N ALA A 349 6.86 -5.56 -7.85
CA ALA A 349 7.57 -4.88 -6.77
C ALA A 349 9.09 -4.82 -7.04
N ASP A 350 9.62 -3.60 -7.13
CA ASP A 350 11.04 -3.31 -7.25
C ASP A 350 11.82 -3.79 -6.03
N LEU A 351 11.30 -3.53 -4.83
CA LEU A 351 11.91 -3.93 -3.56
C LEU A 351 10.97 -4.82 -2.74
N VAL A 352 11.57 -5.69 -1.94
CA VAL A 352 10.85 -6.57 -1.01
C VAL A 352 11.43 -6.45 0.39
N ALA A 353 10.58 -6.26 1.39
CA ALA A 353 10.97 -6.33 2.79
C ALA A 353 10.23 -7.47 3.50
N LEU A 354 10.92 -8.16 4.42
CA LEU A 354 10.27 -8.99 5.44
C LEU A 354 10.26 -8.23 6.76
N VAL A 355 9.08 -7.97 7.31
CA VAL A 355 8.89 -7.39 8.65
C VAL A 355 8.55 -8.49 9.64
N ARG A 356 9.24 -8.50 10.78
CA ARG A 356 9.07 -9.52 11.82
C ARG A 356 9.12 -8.94 13.23
N ASP A 357 8.63 -9.70 14.20
CA ASP A 357 8.62 -9.27 15.60
C ASP A 357 10.06 -9.18 16.13
N PHE A 358 10.40 -8.08 16.79
CA PHE A 358 11.76 -7.88 17.29
C PHE A 358 12.05 -8.76 18.50
N ARG A 359 13.04 -9.64 18.34
CA ARG A 359 13.58 -10.55 19.36
C ARG A 359 15.10 -10.42 19.41
N THR A 360 15.67 -9.94 20.51
CA THR A 360 17.13 -9.89 20.69
C THR A 360 17.51 -10.83 21.83
N PRO A 361 18.64 -11.58 21.78
CA PRO A 361 19.73 -11.54 20.79
C PRO A 361 19.39 -12.12 19.42
N GLN A 362 18.31 -12.86 19.27
CA GLN A 362 18.13 -13.81 18.18
C GLN A 362 18.17 -13.13 16.81
N ASN A 363 17.54 -11.97 16.65
CA ASN A 363 17.55 -11.20 15.41
C ASN A 363 18.89 -10.55 15.08
N ASN A 364 19.73 -10.35 16.10
CA ASN A 364 21.06 -9.75 15.96
C ASN A 364 21.05 -8.36 15.29
N GLY A 365 20.11 -7.49 15.65
CA GLY A 365 19.96 -6.13 15.13
C GLY A 365 18.51 -5.81 14.76
N CYS A 366 18.27 -4.59 14.30
CA CYS A 366 16.94 -4.12 13.88
C CYS A 366 16.60 -4.40 12.43
N GLY A 367 17.59 -4.77 11.63
CA GLY A 367 17.36 -5.17 10.25
C GLY A 367 18.65 -5.64 9.60
N ILE A 368 18.52 -6.03 8.35
CA ILE A 368 19.63 -6.23 7.42
C ILE A 368 19.14 -6.09 5.98
N ALA A 369 20.01 -5.58 5.10
CA ALA A 369 19.74 -5.49 3.67
C ALA A 369 20.96 -5.81 2.79
N TRP A 370 20.77 -5.92 1.49
CA TRP A 370 21.87 -5.89 0.54
C TRP A 370 22.25 -4.44 0.23
N LEU A 371 23.54 -4.10 0.36
CA LEU A 371 24.10 -2.80 -0.04
C LEU A 371 24.39 -2.80 -1.55
N ILE A 372 23.41 -2.38 -2.35
CA ILE A 372 23.55 -2.32 -3.82
C ILE A 372 24.52 -1.20 -4.22
N GLY A 373 25.40 -1.45 -5.18
CA GLY A 373 26.46 -0.50 -5.56
C GLY A 373 27.59 -0.35 -4.53
N SER A 374 27.67 -1.25 -3.55
CA SER A 374 28.75 -1.27 -2.56
C SER A 374 30.14 -1.15 -3.20
N GLY A 375 31.00 -0.32 -2.61
CA GLY A 375 32.35 -0.06 -3.12
C GLY A 375 32.41 1.01 -4.21
N GLY A 376 31.33 1.76 -4.45
CA GLY A 376 31.24 2.74 -5.53
C GLY A 376 30.99 2.12 -6.90
N GLU A 377 30.45 0.90 -6.92
CA GLU A 377 30.08 0.21 -8.16
C GLU A 377 28.76 0.81 -8.71
N PRO A 378 28.59 0.93 -10.03
CA PRO A 378 27.35 1.46 -10.60
C PRO A 378 26.15 0.58 -10.24
N VAL A 379 25.04 1.22 -9.84
CA VAL A 379 23.75 0.54 -9.70
C VAL A 379 23.16 0.31 -11.09
N THR A 380 22.74 -0.91 -11.38
CA THR A 380 22.19 -1.31 -12.68
C THR A 380 20.99 -2.22 -12.52
N GLN A 381 20.28 -2.52 -13.61
CA GLN A 381 19.16 -3.47 -13.59
C GLN A 381 19.58 -4.90 -13.24
N GLU A 382 20.87 -5.25 -13.41
CA GLU A 382 21.42 -6.56 -13.01
C GLU A 382 21.42 -6.76 -11.49
N ASP A 383 21.30 -5.69 -10.71
CA ASP A 383 21.26 -5.73 -9.25
C ASP A 383 19.87 -6.09 -8.68
N ALA A 384 18.84 -6.20 -9.53
CA ALA A 384 17.48 -6.50 -9.11
C ALA A 384 17.31 -7.74 -8.19
N PRO A 385 18.10 -8.84 -8.32
CA PRO A 385 18.06 -9.96 -7.38
C PRO A 385 18.40 -9.59 -5.93
N PHE A 386 19.06 -8.47 -5.69
CA PHE A 386 19.48 -7.99 -4.36
C PHE A 386 18.51 -6.98 -3.75
N GLY A 387 17.40 -6.64 -4.41
CA GLY A 387 16.34 -5.76 -3.88
C GLY A 387 15.52 -6.37 -2.74
N TYR A 388 16.18 -6.88 -1.70
CA TYR A 388 15.57 -7.51 -0.53
C TYR A 388 16.15 -6.94 0.78
N SER A 389 15.29 -6.82 1.79
CA SER A 389 15.64 -6.46 3.16
C SER A 389 14.83 -7.27 4.19
N VAL A 390 15.33 -7.32 5.42
CA VAL A 390 14.63 -7.86 6.59
C VAL A 390 14.65 -6.79 7.68
N VAL A 391 13.50 -6.54 8.29
CA VAL A 391 13.29 -5.55 9.35
C VAL A 391 12.66 -6.24 10.55
N SER A 392 13.25 -6.02 11.72
CA SER A 392 12.64 -6.35 13.00
C SER A 392 11.95 -5.10 13.54
N ASP A 393 10.63 -5.16 13.77
CA ASP A 393 9.83 -4.05 14.29
C ASP A 393 9.35 -4.35 15.71
N GLY A 394 9.23 -3.31 16.53
CA GLY A 394 8.72 -3.41 17.90
C GLY A 394 9.80 -3.36 18.98
N SER A 395 9.39 -3.72 20.19
CA SER A 395 10.22 -3.65 21.41
C SER A 395 10.48 -5.05 21.95
N ASP A 396 11.72 -5.34 22.28
CA ASP A 396 12.10 -6.57 22.95
C ASP A 396 12.22 -6.32 24.47
N VAL A 397 11.55 -7.15 25.26
CA VAL A 397 11.47 -7.02 26.72
C VAL A 397 12.63 -7.74 27.39
N ASP A 398 13.26 -7.02 28.33
CA ASP A 398 14.38 -7.42 29.19
C ASP A 398 14.48 -8.94 29.46
N GLU A 399 15.48 -9.59 28.86
CA GLU A 399 15.81 -11.01 29.05
C GLU A 399 16.64 -11.26 30.33
N GLY A 400 16.71 -10.30 31.24
CA GLY A 400 17.47 -10.36 32.49
C GLY A 400 18.76 -9.53 32.50
N ASP A 401 18.96 -8.63 31.51
CA ASP A 401 20.10 -7.70 31.43
C ASP A 401 19.75 -6.28 31.93
N GLY A 402 18.51 -6.03 32.33
CA GLY A 402 18.02 -4.76 32.85
C GLY A 402 17.70 -3.72 31.77
N SER A 403 17.76 -4.09 30.49
CA SER A 403 17.57 -3.19 29.34
C SER A 403 16.38 -3.61 28.48
N THR A 404 15.74 -2.64 27.82
CA THR A 404 14.68 -2.90 26.83
C THR A 404 15.12 -2.27 25.53
N TYR A 405 15.24 -3.08 24.49
CA TYR A 405 15.70 -2.65 23.19
C TYR A 405 14.49 -2.33 22.30
N PHE A 406 14.61 -1.31 21.47
CA PHE A 406 13.55 -0.89 20.55
C PHE A 406 14.14 -0.58 19.20
N CYS A 407 13.55 -1.15 18.15
CA CYS A 407 13.87 -0.77 16.79
C CYS A 407 13.09 0.46 16.39
N ARG A 408 13.80 1.48 15.89
CA ARG A 408 13.20 2.77 15.54
C ARG A 408 12.20 2.59 14.41
N ASP A 409 11.20 3.48 14.33
CA ASP A 409 10.22 3.47 13.24
C ASP A 409 10.92 3.65 11.87
N GLU A 410 12.09 4.30 11.83
CA GLU A 410 12.90 4.50 10.63
C GLU A 410 13.69 3.25 10.18
N SER A 411 13.53 2.09 10.83
CA SER A 411 14.31 0.88 10.48
C SER A 411 14.02 0.42 9.04
N LEU A 412 12.77 0.46 8.58
CA LEU A 412 12.44 0.15 7.18
C LEU A 412 13.15 1.10 6.20
N ALA A 413 13.12 2.40 6.49
CA ALA A 413 13.81 3.41 5.69
C ALA A 413 15.33 3.18 5.66
N HIS A 414 15.92 2.74 6.78
CA HIS A 414 17.34 2.41 6.87
C HIS A 414 17.71 1.24 5.95
N GLU A 415 16.98 0.12 6.07
CA GLU A 415 17.29 -1.08 5.28
C GLU A 415 17.04 -0.87 3.78
N MET A 416 15.97 -0.16 3.43
CA MET A 416 15.75 0.27 2.05
C MET A 416 16.83 1.23 1.56
N GLY A 417 17.39 2.06 2.45
CA GLY A 417 18.54 2.91 2.15
C GLY A 417 19.74 2.11 1.64
N HIS A 418 20.05 0.96 2.24
CA HIS A 418 21.09 0.05 1.74
C HIS A 418 20.74 -0.53 0.36
N ASN A 419 19.49 -0.98 0.17
CA ASN A 419 19.03 -1.41 -1.16
C ASN A 419 19.12 -0.28 -2.20
N MET A 420 19.05 0.98 -1.76
CA MET A 420 19.23 2.18 -2.58
C MET A 420 20.67 2.67 -2.67
N GLY A 421 21.62 1.87 -2.19
CA GLY A 421 23.05 2.12 -2.28
C GLY A 421 23.61 3.13 -1.31
N GLN A 422 22.92 3.36 -0.19
CA GLN A 422 23.42 4.21 0.89
C GLN A 422 24.14 3.37 1.93
N ALA A 423 25.37 3.73 2.25
CA ALA A 423 26.10 3.15 3.37
C ALA A 423 25.80 3.94 4.66
N HIS A 424 26.27 3.41 5.79
CA HIS A 424 26.26 4.15 7.06
C HIS A 424 27.03 5.46 6.99
N ASN A 425 27.00 6.28 8.04
CA ASN A 425 27.92 7.42 8.15
C ASN A 425 29.38 6.95 8.08
N ARG A 426 30.26 7.83 7.61
CA ARG A 426 31.65 7.49 7.29
C ARG A 426 32.44 6.87 8.44
N GLU A 427 32.13 7.28 9.66
CA GLU A 427 32.83 6.83 10.86
C GLU A 427 32.48 5.38 11.22
N ASP A 428 31.31 4.90 10.79
CA ASP A 428 30.78 3.60 11.20
C ASP A 428 30.66 2.61 10.02
N SER A 429 30.80 3.08 8.77
CA SER A 429 30.72 2.20 7.59
C SER A 429 32.02 1.45 7.31
N THR A 430 31.91 0.17 6.93
CA THR A 430 33.05 -0.66 6.49
C THR A 430 33.20 -0.69 4.97
N SER A 431 32.17 -0.27 4.22
CA SER A 431 32.16 -0.20 2.75
C SER A 431 31.63 1.15 2.28
N ALA A 432 32.00 1.57 1.07
CA ALA A 432 31.37 2.70 0.43
C ALA A 432 29.99 2.31 -0.13
N GLY A 433 29.05 3.25 -0.16
CA GLY A 433 27.83 3.09 -0.95
C GLY A 433 28.07 3.24 -2.45
N ALA A 434 26.99 3.45 -3.21
CA ALA A 434 27.01 3.57 -4.68
C ALA A 434 27.88 4.75 -5.20
N HIS A 435 28.02 5.81 -4.41
CA HIS A 435 28.80 6.99 -4.74
C HIS A 435 29.70 7.42 -3.57
N PRO A 436 30.75 8.22 -3.83
CA PRO A 436 31.63 8.73 -2.78
C PRO A 436 30.92 9.49 -1.66
N TYR A 437 29.71 9.99 -1.87
CA TYR A 437 28.89 10.75 -0.93
C TYR A 437 27.66 10.00 -0.40
N SER A 438 27.48 8.72 -0.74
CA SER A 438 26.37 7.85 -0.30
C SER A 438 26.48 7.42 1.16
N TYR A 439 26.59 8.38 2.08
CA TYR A 439 26.79 8.16 3.50
C TYR A 439 25.76 8.94 4.32
N GLY A 440 25.32 8.35 5.42
CA GLY A 440 24.59 9.07 6.46
C GLY A 440 25.44 10.16 7.12
N TYR A 441 24.78 11.00 7.91
CA TYR A 441 25.39 12.09 8.66
C TYR A 441 25.12 11.99 10.16
N ARG A 442 26.17 12.25 10.93
CA ARG A 442 26.13 12.39 12.38
C ARG A 442 26.99 13.57 12.80
N GLU A 443 26.50 14.38 13.73
CA GLU A 443 27.31 15.44 14.31
C GLU A 443 28.40 14.89 15.24
N SER A 444 29.53 15.58 15.34
CA SER A 444 30.60 15.19 16.27
C SER A 444 30.28 15.53 17.74
N THR A 445 29.29 16.38 17.99
CA THR A 445 28.88 16.82 19.33
C THR A 445 28.06 15.77 20.05
N THR A 446 28.30 15.60 21.36
CA THR A 446 27.59 14.61 22.19
C THR A 446 26.11 14.94 22.43
N ASN A 447 25.64 16.14 22.10
CA ASN A 447 24.25 16.57 22.25
C ASN A 447 23.60 17.02 20.93
N GLY A 448 24.10 16.47 19.80
CA GLY A 448 23.64 16.78 18.45
C GLY A 448 22.52 15.89 17.91
N PHE A 449 22.45 15.73 16.59
CA PHE A 449 21.58 14.77 15.93
C PHE A 449 22.33 13.87 14.94
N TYR A 450 21.63 12.86 14.43
CA TYR A 450 22.10 11.98 13.38
C TYR A 450 20.93 11.53 12.49
N THR A 451 21.22 11.28 11.21
CA THR A 451 20.26 10.92 10.16
C THR A 451 19.93 9.42 10.14
N VAL A 452 18.97 9.01 9.32
CA VAL A 452 18.51 7.62 9.15
C VAL A 452 19.66 6.63 8.94
N MET A 453 20.61 6.94 8.06
CA MET A 453 21.77 6.09 7.75
C MET A 453 22.95 6.27 8.71
N ALA A 454 22.72 6.70 9.94
CA ALA A 454 23.78 6.92 10.92
C ALA A 454 23.43 6.35 12.30
N TYR A 455 24.45 6.04 13.10
CA TYR A 455 24.28 5.55 14.47
C TYR A 455 24.57 6.60 15.52
N ARG A 456 23.86 6.54 16.65
CA ARG A 456 24.14 7.41 17.79
C ARG A 456 25.59 7.28 18.26
N LEU A 457 26.27 8.40 18.52
CA LEU A 457 27.57 8.39 19.17
C LEU A 457 27.47 7.74 20.57
N GLY A 458 28.40 6.86 20.92
CA GLY A 458 28.38 6.18 22.23
C GLY A 458 28.44 7.15 23.42
N ASN A 459 27.68 6.87 24.48
CA ASN A 459 27.56 7.73 25.68
C ASN A 459 27.18 9.20 25.36
N SER A 460 26.31 9.40 24.38
CA SER A 460 25.84 10.72 23.95
C SER A 460 24.35 10.92 24.20
N SER A 461 23.92 12.17 24.22
CA SER A 461 22.53 12.60 24.16
C SER A 461 22.18 13.09 22.75
N GLN A 462 22.68 12.41 21.71
CA GLN A 462 22.27 12.73 20.35
C GLN A 462 20.87 12.18 20.05
N THR A 463 20.08 12.87 19.24
CA THR A 463 18.72 12.44 18.85
C THR A 463 18.69 12.02 17.39
N ALA A 464 18.02 10.91 17.08
CA ALA A 464 17.76 10.51 15.70
C ALA A 464 16.78 11.50 15.08
N ILE A 465 17.02 11.89 13.83
CA ILE A 465 16.07 12.68 13.05
C ILE A 465 15.62 11.88 11.84
N ARG A 466 14.34 12.02 11.47
CA ARG A 466 13.74 11.38 10.29
C ARG A 466 14.14 12.10 9.00
N TYR A 467 15.44 12.12 8.73
CA TYR A 467 16.08 12.74 7.59
C TYR A 467 17.17 11.81 7.10
N PHE A 468 17.30 11.68 5.79
CA PHE A 468 18.52 11.28 5.11
C PHE A 468 19.46 12.48 5.00
N ALA A 469 20.77 12.22 4.84
CA ALA A 469 21.75 13.29 4.77
C ALA A 469 21.53 14.16 3.52
N ASN A 470 21.39 15.48 3.72
CA ASN A 470 21.35 16.46 2.64
C ASN A 470 21.99 17.79 3.12
N PRO A 471 23.12 18.23 2.55
CA PRO A 471 23.80 19.46 2.97
C PRO A 471 22.99 20.74 2.72
N SER A 472 21.97 20.70 1.87
CA SER A 472 21.11 21.84 1.54
C SER A 472 19.88 21.94 2.44
N ILE A 473 19.58 20.91 3.23
CA ILE A 473 18.46 20.88 4.18
C ILE A 473 18.99 21.08 5.59
N GLN A 474 18.24 21.84 6.39
CA GLN A 474 18.60 22.15 7.77
C GLN A 474 17.59 21.54 8.75
N PHE A 475 18.10 21.00 9.85
CA PHE A 475 17.33 20.65 11.03
C PHE A 475 17.76 21.55 12.20
N SER A 476 16.82 22.30 12.76
CA SER A 476 17.09 23.30 13.81
C SER A 476 18.21 24.29 13.44
N GLY A 477 18.22 24.77 12.18
CA GLY A 477 19.21 25.73 11.68
C GLY A 477 20.61 25.15 11.38
N ARG A 478 20.79 23.82 11.46
CA ARG A 478 22.05 23.14 11.18
C ARG A 478 21.90 22.18 9.99
N PRO A 479 22.85 22.12 9.04
CA PRO A 479 22.77 21.22 7.89
C PRO A 479 22.62 19.75 8.31
N THR A 480 21.80 18.98 7.58
CA THR A 480 21.63 17.54 7.84
C THR A 480 22.65 16.67 7.11
N GLY A 481 23.62 17.26 6.39
CA GLY A 481 24.65 16.56 5.64
C GLY A 481 25.87 17.43 5.35
N VAL A 482 26.84 16.85 4.63
CA VAL A 482 28.09 17.52 4.24
C VAL A 482 28.30 17.34 2.74
N ALA A 483 28.39 18.45 2.00
CA ALA A 483 28.52 18.44 0.55
C ALA A 483 29.70 17.59 0.07
N GLY A 484 29.43 16.69 -0.88
CA GLY A 484 30.43 15.77 -1.43
C GLY A 484 30.93 14.69 -0.46
N SER A 485 30.37 14.60 0.76
CA SER A 485 30.82 13.68 1.79
C SER A 485 29.71 12.81 2.37
N ALA A 486 28.61 13.43 2.82
CA ALA A 486 27.42 12.80 3.36
C ALA A 486 26.19 13.48 2.74
N ASP A 487 25.74 12.92 1.61
CA ASP A 487 24.66 13.45 0.78
C ASP A 487 23.86 12.28 0.19
N ASN A 488 23.09 11.64 1.07
CA ASN A 488 22.17 10.57 0.68
C ASN A 488 21.15 11.08 -0.34
N ALA A 489 20.68 12.32 -0.22
CA ALA A 489 19.65 12.84 -1.10
C ALA A 489 20.13 12.93 -2.57
N LEU A 490 21.33 13.45 -2.80
CA LEU A 490 21.93 13.45 -4.14
C LEU A 490 22.10 12.02 -4.68
N SER A 491 22.61 11.12 -3.84
CA SER A 491 22.87 9.72 -4.18
C SER A 491 21.58 8.95 -4.52
N MET A 492 20.55 9.06 -3.69
CA MET A 492 19.25 8.42 -3.89
C MET A 492 18.52 8.96 -5.12
N ASN A 493 18.58 10.27 -5.39
CA ASN A 493 18.02 10.83 -6.63
C ASN A 493 18.71 10.28 -7.91
N GLN A 494 19.88 9.65 -7.80
CA GLN A 494 20.58 8.99 -8.91
C GLN A 494 20.30 7.49 -8.97
N THR A 495 20.17 6.81 -7.83
CA THR A 495 20.00 5.35 -7.77
C THR A 495 18.53 4.91 -7.82
N MET A 496 17.61 5.66 -7.21
CA MET A 496 16.19 5.31 -7.13
C MET A 496 15.51 5.16 -8.50
N PRO A 497 15.77 6.01 -9.52
CA PRO A 497 15.20 5.80 -10.85
C PRO A 497 15.62 4.48 -11.52
N ILE A 498 16.80 3.97 -11.18
CA ILE A 498 17.30 2.68 -11.69
C ILE A 498 16.62 1.53 -10.94
N ILE A 499 16.42 1.69 -9.63
CA ILE A 499 15.75 0.71 -8.78
C ILE A 499 14.27 0.59 -9.11
N ALA A 500 13.60 1.70 -9.42
CA ALA A 500 12.22 1.74 -9.92
C ALA A 500 12.00 1.02 -11.26
N ALA A 501 13.08 0.53 -11.88
CA ALA A 501 13.04 -0.26 -13.10
C ALA A 501 13.50 -1.72 -12.85
N PHE A 502 13.61 -2.15 -11.59
CA PHE A 502 13.95 -3.53 -11.25
C PHE A 502 12.86 -4.50 -11.67
N ARG A 503 11.61 -4.06 -11.62
CA ARG A 503 10.48 -4.76 -12.23
C ARG A 503 9.70 -3.79 -13.09
N ALA A 504 9.00 -4.33 -14.08
CA ALA A 504 7.94 -3.57 -14.71
C ALA A 504 6.82 -3.48 -13.68
N SER A 505 6.32 -2.28 -13.38
CA SER A 505 5.15 -2.11 -12.53
C SER A 505 4.00 -2.97 -13.10
N VAL A 506 3.50 -3.88 -12.28
CA VAL A 506 2.31 -4.67 -12.60
C VAL A 506 1.22 -4.05 -11.76
N GLY A 507 0.42 -3.16 -12.36
CA GLY A 507 -0.71 -2.58 -11.66
C GLY A 507 -1.74 -3.66 -11.33
N PRO A 508 -2.26 -3.67 -10.10
CA PRO A 508 -3.69 -3.63 -9.91
C PRO A 508 -3.97 -2.31 -9.20
N VAL A 509 -3.92 -1.24 -9.99
CA VAL A 509 -4.89 -0.18 -9.78
C VAL A 509 -5.54 -0.12 -11.14
N SER A 510 -6.78 -0.58 -11.25
CA SER A 510 -7.61 -0.04 -12.31
C SER A 510 -7.49 1.47 -12.12
N LYS A 511 -6.83 2.16 -13.05
CA LYS A 511 -6.68 3.62 -12.95
C LYS A 511 -8.10 4.14 -12.81
N ALA A 512 -8.42 4.70 -11.65
CA ALA A 512 -9.78 5.05 -11.36
C ALA A 512 -10.24 6.02 -12.46
N SER A 513 -11.27 5.60 -13.19
CA SER A 513 -11.67 6.35 -14.37
C SER A 513 -12.16 7.71 -13.92
N LYS A 514 -11.69 8.79 -14.57
CA LYS A 514 -12.13 10.15 -14.25
C LYS A 514 -11.72 10.60 -12.84
N ASP A 515 -10.61 10.10 -12.30
CA ASP A 515 -10.00 10.62 -11.07
C ASP A 515 -9.51 12.06 -11.30
N VAL A 516 -10.25 13.08 -10.85
CA VAL A 516 -9.92 14.48 -11.13
C VAL A 516 -8.83 14.97 -10.19
N ASP A 517 -8.81 14.53 -8.93
CA ASP A 517 -7.88 15.02 -7.90
C ASP A 517 -6.72 14.08 -7.55
N GLY A 518 -6.60 12.95 -8.23
CA GLY A 518 -5.49 12.00 -8.16
C GLY A 518 -5.50 11.16 -6.87
N ASP A 519 -6.67 11.03 -6.23
CA ASP A 519 -6.81 10.33 -4.95
C ASP A 519 -6.98 8.80 -5.11
N GLY A 520 -6.97 8.31 -6.36
CA GLY A 520 -7.17 6.91 -6.69
C GLY A 520 -8.62 6.48 -6.74
N LYS A 521 -9.58 7.42 -6.69
CA LYS A 521 -11.02 7.16 -6.84
C LYS A 521 -11.57 7.85 -8.08
N SER A 522 -12.65 7.31 -8.60
CA SER A 522 -13.35 7.87 -9.75
C SER A 522 -14.19 9.04 -9.29
N ASP A 523 -14.14 10.15 -10.03
CA ASP A 523 -15.02 11.28 -9.84
C ASP A 523 -16.16 11.31 -10.86
N VAL A 524 -17.14 12.17 -10.62
CA VAL A 524 -18.20 12.41 -11.60
C VAL A 524 -17.89 13.66 -12.41
N LEU A 525 -17.50 13.47 -13.67
CA LEU A 525 -17.47 14.53 -14.67
C LEU A 525 -18.85 14.75 -15.27
N TRP A 526 -19.29 16.01 -15.29
CA TRP A 526 -20.58 16.46 -15.79
C TRP A 526 -20.42 17.40 -16.97
N TYR A 527 -21.31 17.28 -17.96
CA TYR A 527 -21.40 18.21 -19.06
C TYR A 527 -22.83 18.70 -19.25
N GLN A 528 -22.98 20.03 -19.33
CA GLN A 528 -24.23 20.65 -19.71
C GLN A 528 -24.13 21.19 -21.14
N PRO A 529 -24.65 20.48 -22.15
CA PRO A 529 -24.54 20.88 -23.56
C PRO A 529 -25.15 22.26 -23.87
N THR A 530 -26.21 22.68 -23.17
CA THR A 530 -26.91 23.93 -23.50
C THR A 530 -26.12 25.17 -23.07
N SER A 531 -25.62 25.18 -21.83
CA SER A 531 -24.78 26.27 -21.31
C SER A 531 -23.29 26.06 -21.56
N ARG A 532 -22.90 24.87 -22.04
CA ARG A 532 -21.52 24.42 -22.30
C ARG A 532 -20.66 24.50 -21.05
N ILE A 533 -21.17 23.96 -19.95
CA ILE A 533 -20.43 23.90 -18.68
C ILE A 533 -19.90 22.48 -18.52
N LEU A 534 -18.59 22.36 -18.37
CA LEU A 534 -17.95 21.19 -17.79
C LEU A 534 -17.94 21.39 -16.28
N ALA A 535 -18.40 20.41 -15.52
CA ALA A 535 -18.28 20.41 -14.08
C ALA A 535 -17.74 19.07 -13.59
N TYR A 536 -17.23 19.03 -12.38
CA TYR A 536 -16.87 17.78 -11.73
C TYR A 536 -17.29 17.79 -10.27
N TRP A 537 -17.58 16.60 -9.75
CA TRP A 537 -17.76 16.32 -8.34
C TRP A 537 -16.62 15.42 -7.89
N ILE A 538 -15.82 15.90 -6.95
CA ILE A 538 -14.85 15.07 -6.23
C ILE A 538 -15.63 14.14 -5.32
N MET A 539 -15.43 12.84 -5.47
CA MET A 539 -16.17 11.78 -4.82
C MET A 539 -15.32 11.13 -3.74
N ASN A 540 -15.94 10.82 -2.60
CA ASN A 540 -15.35 9.91 -1.62
C ASN A 540 -16.44 8.91 -1.21
N GLY A 541 -16.47 7.79 -1.93
CA GLY A 541 -17.58 6.86 -1.95
C GLY A 541 -18.87 7.56 -2.38
N ALA A 542 -19.89 7.48 -1.54
CA ALA A 542 -21.18 8.13 -1.78
C ALA A 542 -21.23 9.62 -1.39
N SER A 543 -20.11 10.20 -0.90
CA SER A 543 -20.07 11.60 -0.48
C SER A 543 -19.50 12.49 -1.58
N VAL A 544 -20.13 13.65 -1.81
CA VAL A 544 -19.59 14.70 -2.68
C VAL A 544 -18.75 15.65 -1.84
N GLY A 545 -17.44 15.71 -2.07
CA GLY A 545 -16.52 16.57 -1.35
C GLY A 545 -16.55 18.01 -1.88
N ARG A 546 -16.01 18.20 -3.09
CA ARG A 546 -15.94 19.50 -3.78
C ARG A 546 -16.65 19.41 -5.13
N SER A 547 -17.29 20.51 -5.54
CA SER A 547 -17.76 20.66 -6.91
C SER A 547 -17.15 21.90 -7.56
N TYR A 548 -16.85 21.80 -8.84
CA TYR A 548 -16.32 22.91 -9.65
C TYR A 548 -16.96 22.90 -11.03
N GLY A 549 -17.08 24.08 -11.65
CA GLY A 549 -17.66 24.24 -12.97
C GLY A 549 -16.90 25.28 -13.80
N GLN A 550 -16.59 24.92 -15.04
CA GLN A 550 -15.88 25.74 -16.02
C GLN A 550 -16.67 25.80 -17.33
N ASN A 551 -16.79 27.01 -17.89
CA ASN A 551 -17.39 27.18 -19.21
C ASN A 551 -16.41 26.70 -20.30
N LEU A 552 -16.92 25.92 -21.26
CA LEU A 552 -16.20 25.66 -22.50
C LEU A 552 -16.20 26.92 -23.39
N PRO A 553 -15.17 27.09 -24.23
CA PRO A 553 -15.14 28.16 -25.22
C PRO A 553 -16.35 28.08 -26.16
N ALA A 554 -16.76 29.22 -26.71
CA ALA A 554 -17.92 29.25 -27.58
C ALA A 554 -17.69 28.41 -28.85
N GLY A 555 -18.63 27.49 -29.13
CA GLY A 555 -18.56 26.60 -30.29
C GLY A 555 -17.82 25.29 -30.03
N TYR A 556 -17.34 25.06 -28.80
CA TYR A 556 -16.71 23.80 -28.42
C TYR A 556 -17.68 22.85 -27.73
N THR A 557 -17.45 21.55 -27.95
CA THR A 557 -18.15 20.44 -27.30
C THR A 557 -17.15 19.45 -26.74
N LEU A 558 -17.44 18.87 -25.58
CA LEU A 558 -16.65 17.76 -25.03
C LEU A 558 -16.87 16.49 -25.87
N ILE A 559 -15.80 15.77 -26.16
CA ILE A 559 -15.83 14.57 -27.02
C ILE A 559 -15.13 13.34 -26.43
N ALA A 560 -14.26 13.51 -25.43
CA ALA A 560 -13.63 12.40 -24.71
C ALA A 560 -13.08 12.86 -23.35
N ASN A 561 -12.79 11.90 -22.48
CA ASN A 561 -12.04 12.07 -21.23
C ASN A 561 -11.06 10.91 -21.07
N GLY A 562 -10.04 11.07 -20.23
CA GLY A 562 -8.97 10.11 -20.01
C GLY A 562 -7.76 10.82 -19.41
N ASP A 563 -6.73 10.10 -19.00
CA ASP A 563 -5.48 10.72 -18.55
C ASP A 563 -4.44 10.49 -19.66
N TYR A 564 -4.22 11.52 -20.47
CA TYR A 564 -3.44 11.45 -21.69
C TYR A 564 -1.95 11.73 -21.48
N ASP A 565 -1.52 12.11 -20.27
CA ASP A 565 -0.11 12.37 -19.94
C ASP A 565 0.44 11.58 -18.74
N ALA A 566 -0.39 10.67 -18.19
CA ALA A 566 -0.09 9.74 -17.11
C ALA A 566 0.30 10.42 -15.79
N ASP A 567 -0.31 11.58 -15.50
CA ASP A 567 -0.09 12.30 -14.23
C ASP A 567 -1.03 11.85 -13.09
N GLY A 568 -1.97 10.95 -13.39
CA GLY A 568 -2.96 10.43 -12.45
C GLY A 568 -4.25 11.24 -12.40
N HIS A 569 -4.34 12.36 -13.11
CA HIS A 569 -5.52 13.22 -13.15
C HIS A 569 -6.31 13.04 -14.46
N ALA A 570 -7.62 13.24 -14.35
CA ALA A 570 -8.51 13.17 -15.49
C ALA A 570 -8.38 14.42 -16.37
N ASP A 571 -8.09 14.19 -17.65
CA ASP A 571 -8.16 15.21 -18.70
C ASP A 571 -9.45 15.09 -19.50
N VAL A 572 -9.72 16.12 -20.30
CA VAL A 572 -10.82 16.11 -21.28
C VAL A 572 -10.37 16.59 -22.65
N VAL A 573 -10.93 16.00 -23.69
CA VAL A 573 -10.75 16.42 -25.07
C VAL A 573 -12.00 17.15 -25.53
N ILE A 574 -11.81 18.36 -26.04
CA ILE A 574 -12.87 19.19 -26.61
C ILE A 574 -12.64 19.42 -28.10
N LYS A 575 -13.73 19.54 -28.85
CA LYS A 575 -13.76 19.79 -30.29
C LYS A 575 -14.46 21.10 -30.59
N GLY A 576 -13.85 21.94 -31.42
CA GLY A 576 -14.48 23.16 -31.95
C GLY A 576 -15.24 22.94 -33.27
N GLN A 577 -15.94 23.97 -33.74
CA GLN A 577 -16.87 23.87 -34.88
C GLN A 577 -16.19 23.51 -36.19
N ASN A 578 -14.90 23.84 -36.36
CA ASN A 578 -14.15 23.56 -37.57
C ASN A 578 -13.36 22.24 -37.48
N GLY A 579 -13.60 21.46 -36.42
CA GLY A 579 -12.90 20.20 -36.17
C GLY A 579 -11.55 20.35 -35.47
N GLU A 580 -11.16 21.55 -35.03
CA GLU A 580 -10.01 21.71 -34.15
C GLU A 580 -10.24 20.94 -32.83
N MET A 581 -9.20 20.29 -32.33
CA MET A 581 -9.24 19.52 -31.08
C MET A 581 -8.28 20.13 -30.05
N THR A 582 -8.67 20.10 -28.79
CA THR A 582 -7.87 20.64 -27.68
C THR A 582 -7.96 19.67 -26.51
N LEU A 583 -6.80 19.32 -25.95
CA LEU A 583 -6.67 18.59 -24.70
C LEU A 583 -6.63 19.59 -23.56
N TRP A 584 -7.53 19.43 -22.61
CA TRP A 584 -7.59 20.17 -21.36
C TRP A 584 -7.09 19.25 -20.26
N ARG A 585 -5.87 19.51 -19.79
CA ARG A 585 -5.22 18.68 -18.79
C ARG A 585 -5.59 19.08 -17.37
N GLY A 586 -5.97 18.11 -16.54
CA GLY A 586 -6.33 18.32 -15.14
C GLY A 586 -5.10 18.47 -14.24
N ASP A 587 -5.26 19.10 -13.08
CA ASP A 587 -4.25 19.12 -12.00
C ASP A 587 -4.89 19.00 -10.59
N GLY A 588 -6.11 18.48 -10.53
CA GLY A 588 -6.96 18.48 -9.34
C GLY A 588 -7.66 19.81 -9.03
N ASN A 589 -7.21 20.94 -9.59
CA ASN A 589 -7.76 22.27 -9.30
C ASN A 589 -8.35 22.98 -10.52
N ALA A 590 -7.76 22.80 -11.69
CA ALA A 590 -8.14 23.47 -12.93
C ALA A 590 -7.77 22.64 -14.16
N PHE A 591 -8.22 23.11 -15.33
CA PHE A 591 -7.85 22.55 -16.61
C PHE A 591 -6.95 23.49 -17.41
N SER A 592 -5.84 22.96 -17.94
CA SER A 592 -4.89 23.66 -18.80
C SER A 592 -5.02 23.21 -20.25
N ALA A 593 -5.33 24.15 -21.15
CA ALA A 593 -5.61 23.85 -22.55
C ALA A 593 -4.34 23.75 -23.42
N SER A 594 -4.27 22.72 -24.27
CA SER A 594 -3.26 22.56 -25.32
C SER A 594 -3.89 22.00 -26.60
N THR A 595 -3.52 22.54 -27.76
CA THR A 595 -4.08 22.08 -29.05
C THR A 595 -3.57 20.70 -29.40
N ILE A 596 -4.47 19.78 -29.76
CA ILE A 596 -4.08 18.45 -30.24
C ILE A 596 -3.49 18.61 -31.65
N SER A 597 -2.37 17.95 -31.93
CA SER A 597 -1.60 18.11 -33.17
C SER A 597 -2.39 17.77 -34.45
N SER A 598 -3.50 17.04 -34.31
CA SER A 598 -4.41 16.64 -35.37
C SER A 598 -5.84 17.08 -35.07
N GLY A 599 -6.55 17.57 -36.09
CA GLY A 599 -7.99 17.91 -35.97
C GLY A 599 -8.89 16.68 -36.07
N TYR A 600 -10.12 16.81 -35.60
CA TYR A 600 -11.16 15.80 -35.60
C TYR A 600 -11.41 15.25 -37.02
N PRO A 601 -11.19 13.95 -37.24
CA PRO A 601 -11.36 13.36 -38.55
C PRO A 601 -12.84 13.36 -39.00
N ASN A 602 -13.09 13.83 -40.22
CA ASN A 602 -14.44 13.84 -40.80
C ASN A 602 -15.01 12.42 -40.91
N SER A 603 -16.27 12.24 -40.52
CA SER A 603 -17.01 10.96 -40.57
C SER A 603 -16.47 9.86 -39.65
N TRP A 604 -15.62 10.20 -38.68
CA TRP A 604 -15.22 9.31 -37.58
C TRP A 604 -15.96 9.66 -36.31
N ASN A 605 -16.19 8.66 -35.46
CA ASN A 605 -16.75 8.80 -34.12
C ASN A 605 -15.74 8.27 -33.11
N ILE A 606 -15.62 8.92 -31.96
CA ILE A 606 -14.83 8.40 -30.84
C ILE A 606 -15.63 7.30 -30.15
N LEU A 607 -14.97 6.18 -29.84
CA LEU A 607 -15.52 5.06 -29.09
C LEU A 607 -15.10 5.09 -27.61
N GLY A 608 -14.00 5.76 -27.28
CA GLY A 608 -13.47 5.84 -25.93
C GLY A 608 -12.00 6.24 -25.93
N SER A 609 -11.41 6.24 -24.73
CA SER A 609 -10.01 6.64 -24.52
C SER A 609 -9.18 5.58 -23.78
N PRO A 610 -9.14 4.33 -24.24
CA PRO A 610 -8.39 3.29 -23.56
C PRO A 610 -6.88 3.44 -23.81
N ASP A 611 -6.01 2.77 -23.05
CA ASP A 611 -4.57 2.70 -23.33
C ASP A 611 -4.31 1.60 -24.38
N VAL A 612 -4.02 1.96 -25.63
CA VAL A 612 -3.93 0.99 -26.73
C VAL A 612 -2.56 0.32 -26.79
N ASP A 613 -1.48 0.97 -26.32
CA ASP A 613 -0.13 0.43 -26.43
C ASP A 613 0.58 0.07 -25.12
N GLY A 614 -0.11 0.27 -23.99
CA GLY A 614 0.27 -0.15 -22.64
C GLY A 614 1.31 0.77 -22.01
N ASP A 615 1.28 2.06 -22.33
CA ASP A 615 2.26 3.05 -21.86
C ASP A 615 1.77 3.88 -20.65
N GLY A 616 0.57 3.55 -20.13
CA GLY A 616 -0.08 4.19 -18.99
C GLY A 616 -0.93 5.41 -19.34
N LYS A 617 -0.96 5.83 -20.61
CA LYS A 617 -1.73 6.99 -21.09
C LYS A 617 -2.99 6.53 -21.82
N SER A 618 -4.04 7.34 -21.71
CA SER A 618 -5.23 7.21 -22.54
C SER A 618 -4.91 7.58 -23.98
N ASP A 619 -5.36 6.75 -24.91
CA ASP A 619 -5.33 6.99 -26.35
C ASP A 619 -6.72 7.42 -26.85
N LEU A 620 -6.91 7.55 -28.16
CA LEU A 620 -8.24 7.74 -28.75
C LEU A 620 -8.59 6.59 -29.67
N LEU A 621 -9.70 5.90 -29.37
CA LEU A 621 -10.26 4.85 -30.20
C LEU A 621 -11.38 5.42 -31.09
N TRP A 622 -11.36 5.10 -32.38
CA TRP A 622 -12.20 5.69 -33.40
C TRP A 622 -12.93 4.65 -34.23
N TYR A 623 -14.12 5.01 -34.71
CA TYR A 623 -14.89 4.21 -35.67
C TYR A 623 -15.45 5.03 -36.80
N GLN A 624 -15.26 4.54 -38.03
CA GLN A 624 -15.86 5.10 -39.24
C GLN A 624 -16.90 4.13 -39.81
N ALA A 625 -18.18 4.51 -39.73
CA ALA A 625 -19.30 3.64 -40.13
C ALA A 625 -19.33 3.34 -41.64
N THR A 626 -18.89 4.28 -42.49
CA THR A 626 -18.94 4.13 -43.95
C THR A 626 -17.98 3.06 -44.46
N SER A 627 -16.75 3.04 -43.95
CA SER A 627 -15.74 2.03 -44.26
C SER A 627 -15.76 0.84 -43.30
N ARG A 628 -16.53 0.95 -42.21
CA ARG A 628 -16.52 0.06 -41.04
C ARG A 628 -15.12 -0.08 -40.45
N THR A 629 -14.35 1.00 -40.39
CA THR A 629 -12.96 0.96 -39.90
C THR A 629 -12.89 1.31 -38.43
N LEU A 630 -12.25 0.44 -37.64
CA LEU A 630 -11.77 0.73 -36.30
C LEU A 630 -10.36 1.31 -36.42
N ALA A 631 -10.08 2.43 -35.76
CA ALA A 631 -8.76 3.04 -35.76
C ALA A 631 -8.41 3.52 -34.36
N TYR A 632 -7.13 3.77 -34.13
CA TYR A 632 -6.65 4.39 -32.89
C TYR A 632 -5.64 5.49 -33.20
N TRP A 633 -5.58 6.46 -32.31
CA TRP A 633 -4.49 7.42 -32.20
C TRP A 633 -3.78 7.18 -30.88
N ILE A 634 -2.49 6.86 -30.96
CA ILE A 634 -1.61 6.81 -29.80
C ILE A 634 -1.26 8.24 -29.42
N MET A 635 -1.54 8.58 -28.18
CA MET A 635 -1.44 9.92 -27.64
C MET A 635 -0.21 10.04 -26.73
N ASN A 636 0.36 11.23 -26.68
CA ASN A 636 1.28 11.63 -25.63
C ASN A 636 0.99 13.08 -25.30
N ALA A 637 0.19 13.27 -24.25
CA ALA A 637 -0.54 14.51 -23.99
C ALA A 637 -1.29 14.95 -25.27
N SER A 638 -1.06 16.17 -25.74
CA SER A 638 -1.71 16.72 -26.94
C SER A 638 -1.09 16.26 -28.27
N ASN A 639 -0.07 15.41 -28.26
CA ASN A 639 0.57 14.93 -29.50
C ASN A 639 -0.02 13.59 -29.94
N VAL A 640 -0.42 13.49 -31.20
CA VAL A 640 -0.70 12.20 -31.85
C VAL A 640 0.62 11.62 -32.34
N VAL A 641 1.13 10.60 -31.65
CA VAL A 641 2.44 9.98 -31.93
C VAL A 641 2.34 8.95 -33.05
N ARG A 642 1.24 8.18 -33.08
CA ARG A 642 0.98 7.14 -34.08
C ARG A 642 -0.51 7.05 -34.36
N SER A 643 -0.89 6.75 -35.59
CA SER A 643 -2.28 6.42 -35.94
C SER A 643 -2.32 5.18 -36.83
N SER A 644 -3.25 4.27 -36.57
CA SER A 644 -3.47 3.08 -37.41
C SER A 644 -4.94 2.72 -37.46
N GLY A 645 -5.36 1.95 -38.47
CA GLY A 645 -6.74 1.51 -38.60
C GLY A 645 -6.91 0.23 -39.40
N GLN A 646 -7.99 -0.48 -39.09
CA GLN A 646 -8.30 -1.81 -39.59
C GLN A 646 -9.82 -1.93 -39.87
N PRO A 647 -10.26 -2.40 -41.05
CA PRO A 647 -11.68 -2.60 -41.37
C PRO A 647 -12.32 -3.79 -40.63
N LEU A 648 -13.45 -3.58 -39.96
CA LEU A 648 -14.26 -4.66 -39.39
C LEU A 648 -14.89 -5.54 -40.48
N PRO A 649 -15.03 -6.87 -40.26
CA PRO A 649 -15.81 -7.73 -41.12
C PRO A 649 -17.28 -7.27 -41.25
N ALA A 650 -17.93 -7.64 -42.36
CA ALA A 650 -19.33 -7.28 -42.56
C ALA A 650 -20.23 -7.86 -41.46
N GLY A 651 -21.09 -7.04 -40.89
CA GLY A 651 -22.01 -7.43 -39.81
C GLY A 651 -21.45 -7.35 -38.40
N TYR A 652 -20.17 -6.96 -38.24
CA TYR A 652 -19.57 -6.73 -36.92
C TYR A 652 -19.63 -5.26 -36.52
N ALA A 653 -19.84 -5.01 -35.23
CA ALA A 653 -19.82 -3.69 -34.62
C ALA A 653 -19.03 -3.72 -33.30
N VAL A 654 -18.29 -2.65 -32.99
CA VAL A 654 -17.68 -2.47 -31.67
C VAL A 654 -18.77 -2.12 -30.67
N VAL A 655 -18.81 -2.84 -29.54
CA VAL A 655 -19.79 -2.64 -28.48
C VAL A 655 -19.16 -2.25 -27.15
N ALA A 656 -17.88 -2.57 -26.92
CA ALA A 656 -17.12 -2.10 -25.77
C ALA A 656 -15.61 -2.17 -26.02
N ASN A 657 -14.84 -1.56 -25.13
CA ASN A 657 -13.38 -1.64 -25.04
C ASN A 657 -12.97 -1.67 -23.57
N GLY A 658 -11.82 -2.27 -23.27
CA GLY A 658 -11.30 -2.47 -21.92
C GLY A 658 -10.10 -3.43 -21.93
N ASP A 659 -9.38 -3.56 -20.82
CA ASP A 659 -8.27 -4.51 -20.68
C ASP A 659 -8.79 -5.82 -20.07
N TYR A 660 -9.36 -6.69 -20.92
CA TYR A 660 -9.96 -7.94 -20.45
C TYR A 660 -8.91 -9.02 -20.17
N TYR A 661 -7.67 -8.84 -20.63
CA TYR A 661 -6.57 -9.79 -20.42
C TYR A 661 -5.65 -9.43 -19.24
N GLY A 662 -5.71 -8.20 -18.73
CA GLY A 662 -4.88 -7.69 -17.64
C GLY A 662 -3.44 -7.45 -18.08
N ASP A 663 -3.21 -7.10 -19.35
CA ASP A 663 -1.88 -6.87 -19.90
C ASP A 663 -1.54 -5.37 -20.08
N GLY A 664 -2.42 -4.50 -19.56
CA GLY A 664 -2.31 -3.05 -19.62
C GLY A 664 -2.71 -2.47 -20.97
N ARG A 665 -3.18 -3.27 -21.93
CA ARG A 665 -3.57 -2.80 -23.27
C ARG A 665 -5.06 -2.94 -23.49
N ALA A 666 -5.59 -2.03 -24.31
CA ALA A 666 -6.97 -2.04 -24.73
C ALA A 666 -7.27 -3.25 -25.63
N ASP A 667 -8.28 -4.01 -25.26
CA ASP A 667 -8.96 -4.94 -26.13
C ASP A 667 -10.31 -4.37 -26.59
N VAL A 668 -10.91 -5.04 -27.57
CA VAL A 668 -12.16 -4.59 -28.17
C VAL A 668 -13.17 -5.74 -28.22
N LEU A 669 -14.35 -5.48 -27.66
CA LEU A 669 -15.48 -6.41 -27.69
C LEU A 669 -16.37 -6.07 -28.89
N LEU A 670 -16.62 -7.08 -29.73
CA LEU A 670 -17.40 -6.96 -30.95
C LEU A 670 -18.69 -7.77 -30.87
N GLN A 671 -19.78 -7.19 -31.36
CA GLN A 671 -21.00 -7.93 -31.68
C GLN A 671 -20.93 -8.44 -33.11
N GLY A 672 -21.13 -9.74 -33.30
CA GLY A 672 -21.26 -10.40 -34.59
C GLY A 672 -22.70 -10.35 -35.16
N PRO A 673 -22.87 -10.70 -36.45
CA PRO A 673 -24.15 -10.60 -37.15
C PRO A 673 -25.23 -11.58 -36.65
N TYR A 674 -24.88 -12.55 -35.80
CA TYR A 674 -25.80 -13.56 -35.29
C TYR A 674 -26.19 -13.36 -33.82
N GLY A 675 -25.79 -12.23 -33.21
CA GLY A 675 -26.04 -11.96 -31.78
C GLY A 675 -25.02 -12.60 -30.84
N ASP A 676 -23.82 -12.85 -31.35
CA ASP A 676 -22.67 -13.41 -30.65
C ASP A 676 -21.62 -12.34 -30.33
N LEU A 677 -20.84 -12.54 -29.27
CA LEU A 677 -19.72 -11.67 -28.89
C LEU A 677 -18.36 -12.28 -29.24
N HIS A 678 -17.44 -11.43 -29.69
CA HIS A 678 -16.05 -11.77 -30.00
C HIS A 678 -15.10 -10.76 -29.37
N MET A 679 -13.94 -11.21 -28.89
CA MET A 679 -12.95 -10.37 -28.23
C MET A 679 -11.67 -10.25 -29.06
N TRP A 680 -11.33 -9.05 -29.52
CA TRP A 680 -10.02 -8.79 -30.13
C TRP A 680 -9.02 -8.29 -29.11
N ASN A 681 -7.94 -9.04 -28.91
CA ASN A 681 -6.84 -8.65 -28.02
C ASN A 681 -5.99 -7.51 -28.64
N GLY A 682 -5.53 -6.57 -27.81
CA GLY A 682 -4.74 -5.39 -28.18
C GLY A 682 -3.38 -5.60 -28.88
N ASN A 683 -2.93 -6.84 -29.12
CA ASN A 683 -1.66 -7.11 -29.82
C ASN A 683 -1.69 -6.95 -31.37
N GLY A 684 -2.81 -6.54 -31.94
CA GLY A 684 -2.90 -5.93 -33.28
C GLY A 684 -2.54 -6.82 -34.48
N SER A 685 -2.63 -8.15 -34.37
CA SER A 685 -2.05 -9.01 -35.40
C SER A 685 -3.03 -9.76 -36.33
N ASN A 686 -4.31 -9.96 -35.99
CA ASN A 686 -5.32 -10.54 -36.92
C ASN A 686 -6.78 -10.23 -36.51
N PHE A 687 -7.70 -10.25 -37.49
CA PHE A 687 -9.14 -10.18 -37.27
C PHE A 687 -9.72 -11.56 -37.02
N GLY A 688 -9.84 -11.91 -35.75
CA GLY A 688 -10.35 -13.19 -35.29
C GLY A 688 -9.99 -13.37 -33.83
N GLY A 689 -10.94 -13.01 -32.97
CA GLY A 689 -10.86 -13.28 -31.55
C GLY A 689 -11.55 -14.59 -31.21
N PRO A 690 -11.27 -15.21 -30.05
CA PRO A 690 -12.17 -16.23 -29.53
C PRO A 690 -13.61 -15.69 -29.42
N HIS A 691 -14.58 -16.54 -29.80
CA HIS A 691 -15.99 -16.36 -29.42
C HIS A 691 -16.06 -16.32 -27.89
N VAL A 692 -16.78 -15.33 -27.36
CA VAL A 692 -16.96 -15.14 -25.92
C VAL A 692 -18.21 -15.88 -25.47
N SER A 693 -19.37 -15.49 -26.01
CA SER A 693 -20.67 -16.10 -25.72
C SER A 693 -21.74 -15.61 -26.70
N ASP A 694 -22.84 -16.36 -26.79
CA ASP A 694 -24.07 -15.87 -27.42
C ASP A 694 -24.84 -15.04 -26.39
N TYR A 695 -25.43 -13.91 -26.79
CA TYR A 695 -26.23 -13.11 -25.88
C TYR A 695 -27.59 -12.72 -26.48
N PRO A 696 -28.67 -12.64 -25.66
CA PRO A 696 -29.97 -12.25 -26.18
C PRO A 696 -29.93 -10.77 -26.59
N ALA A 697 -30.31 -10.48 -27.84
CA ALA A 697 -30.28 -9.14 -28.44
C ALA A 697 -31.05 -8.03 -27.68
N SER A 698 -31.83 -8.38 -26.66
CA SER A 698 -32.50 -7.42 -25.79
C SER A 698 -31.58 -6.73 -24.78
N TRP A 699 -30.44 -7.35 -24.45
CA TRP A 699 -29.49 -6.83 -23.47
C TRP A 699 -28.55 -5.82 -24.11
N LEU A 700 -28.27 -4.74 -23.38
CA LEU A 700 -27.36 -3.67 -23.79
C LEU A 700 -26.07 -3.78 -22.99
N ILE A 701 -24.92 -3.68 -23.62
CA ILE A 701 -23.65 -3.46 -22.92
C ILE A 701 -23.56 -1.97 -22.60
N ILE A 702 -23.28 -1.65 -21.34
CA ILE A 702 -23.26 -0.27 -20.84
C ILE A 702 -21.90 0.14 -20.25
N GLY A 703 -20.93 -0.77 -20.19
CA GLY A 703 -19.58 -0.46 -19.75
C GLY A 703 -18.69 -1.70 -19.64
N SER A 704 -17.40 -1.47 -19.41
CA SER A 704 -16.42 -2.52 -19.15
C SER A 704 -15.50 -2.21 -17.97
N PRO A 705 -16.09 -2.03 -16.77
CA PRO A 705 -15.32 -1.72 -15.58
C PRO A 705 -14.73 -3.00 -14.96
N ASP A 706 -13.82 -2.90 -13.99
CA ASP A 706 -13.36 -4.05 -13.19
C ASP A 706 -14.33 -4.29 -12.02
N VAL A 707 -15.18 -5.32 -12.07
CA VAL A 707 -16.25 -5.51 -11.06
C VAL A 707 -15.75 -6.30 -9.85
N ASP A 708 -14.73 -7.15 -9.99
CA ASP A 708 -14.23 -8.01 -8.91
C ASP A 708 -12.85 -7.61 -8.34
N GLY A 709 -12.22 -6.60 -8.93
CA GLY A 709 -10.95 -6.00 -8.52
C GLY A 709 -9.74 -6.85 -8.91
N ASP A 710 -9.84 -7.65 -9.98
CA ASP A 710 -8.77 -8.56 -10.42
C ASP A 710 -7.78 -7.92 -11.42
N GLY A 711 -7.97 -6.62 -11.70
CA GLY A 711 -7.17 -5.83 -12.62
C GLY A 711 -7.61 -5.96 -14.09
N LYS A 712 -8.71 -6.66 -14.37
CA LYS A 712 -9.25 -6.83 -15.74
C LYS A 712 -10.60 -6.16 -15.88
N SER A 713 -10.89 -5.71 -17.09
CA SER A 713 -12.22 -5.27 -17.47
C SER A 713 -13.20 -6.45 -17.52
N ASP A 714 -14.38 -6.21 -16.97
CA ASP A 714 -15.56 -7.07 -17.04
C ASP A 714 -16.57 -6.53 -18.05
N VAL A 715 -17.75 -7.17 -18.20
CA VAL A 715 -18.83 -6.64 -19.04
C VAL A 715 -20.05 -6.30 -18.20
N LEU A 716 -20.45 -5.03 -18.19
CA LEU A 716 -21.67 -4.56 -17.53
C LEU A 716 -22.81 -4.45 -18.53
N TRP A 717 -23.97 -5.00 -18.16
CA TRP A 717 -25.14 -5.21 -18.99
C TRP A 717 -26.39 -4.58 -18.39
N TYR A 718 -27.28 -4.10 -19.24
CA TYR A 718 -28.60 -3.62 -18.86
C TYR A 718 -29.70 -4.20 -19.74
N GLN A 719 -30.76 -4.72 -19.12
CA GLN A 719 -31.97 -5.20 -19.78
C GLN A 719 -33.11 -4.22 -19.57
N PRO A 720 -33.51 -3.43 -20.59
CA PRO A 720 -34.52 -2.38 -20.41
C PRO A 720 -35.91 -2.91 -20.00
N SER A 721 -36.32 -4.08 -20.51
CA SER A 721 -37.66 -4.62 -20.28
C SER A 721 -37.89 -5.10 -18.84
N SER A 722 -36.89 -5.75 -18.24
CA SER A 722 -36.93 -6.19 -16.85
C SER A 722 -36.27 -5.21 -15.89
N ARG A 723 -35.62 -4.15 -16.41
CA ARG A 723 -34.78 -3.20 -15.66
C ARG A 723 -33.69 -3.92 -14.88
N THR A 724 -33.05 -4.90 -15.49
CA THR A 724 -32.03 -5.71 -14.81
C THR A 724 -30.64 -5.20 -15.16
N LEU A 725 -29.85 -4.88 -14.14
CA LEU A 725 -28.42 -4.67 -14.25
C LEU A 725 -27.72 -6.02 -14.05
N ALA A 726 -26.86 -6.42 -14.97
CA ALA A 726 -26.10 -7.66 -14.89
C ALA A 726 -24.64 -7.41 -15.20
N TYR A 727 -23.76 -8.30 -14.75
CA TYR A 727 -22.35 -8.25 -15.10
C TYR A 727 -21.82 -9.65 -15.40
N TRP A 728 -20.83 -9.71 -16.28
CA TRP A 728 -20.01 -10.88 -16.53
C TRP A 728 -18.62 -10.62 -15.99
N ILE A 729 -18.17 -11.48 -15.08
CA ILE A 729 -16.78 -11.52 -14.66
C ILE A 729 -15.97 -12.22 -15.76
N MET A 730 -14.91 -11.59 -16.23
CA MET A 730 -14.15 -11.95 -17.41
C MET A 730 -12.74 -12.43 -17.04
N SER A 731 -12.18 -13.29 -17.88
CA SER A 731 -10.75 -13.61 -17.86
C SER A 731 -10.30 -13.84 -19.30
N GLY A 732 -9.79 -12.76 -19.91
CA GLY A 732 -9.77 -12.62 -21.36
C GLY A 732 -11.17 -12.84 -21.93
N ALA A 733 -11.26 -13.61 -23.00
CA ALA A 733 -12.54 -13.94 -23.64
C ALA A 733 -13.43 -14.95 -22.89
N ASN A 734 -13.03 -15.42 -21.70
CA ASN A 734 -13.82 -16.38 -20.95
C ASN A 734 -14.75 -15.66 -19.98
N VAL A 735 -16.04 -15.98 -20.01
CA VAL A 735 -16.99 -15.59 -18.97
C VAL A 735 -16.82 -16.53 -17.78
N VAL A 736 -16.22 -16.04 -16.70
CA VAL A 736 -15.96 -16.81 -15.47
C VAL A 736 -17.25 -16.95 -14.65
N ARG A 737 -18.00 -15.85 -14.51
CA ARG A 737 -19.29 -15.80 -13.79
C ARG A 737 -20.22 -14.78 -14.44
N ALA A 738 -21.52 -14.98 -14.27
CA ALA A 738 -22.52 -14.00 -14.63
C ALA A 738 -23.49 -13.80 -13.45
N TYR A 739 -23.83 -12.56 -13.15
CA TYR A 739 -24.80 -12.20 -12.13
C TYR A 739 -25.75 -11.13 -12.65
N GLY A 740 -26.99 -11.10 -12.14
CA GLY A 740 -27.98 -10.12 -12.53
C GLY A 740 -28.95 -9.79 -11.41
N GLN A 741 -29.23 -8.49 -11.25
CA GLN A 741 -30.14 -7.97 -10.24
C GLN A 741 -31.05 -6.87 -10.81
N PRO A 742 -32.35 -6.88 -10.49
CA PRO A 742 -33.27 -5.83 -10.93
C PRO A 742 -32.94 -4.50 -10.23
N LEU A 743 -32.95 -3.41 -11.01
CA LEU A 743 -32.95 -2.06 -10.47
C LEU A 743 -34.30 -1.79 -9.77
N PRO A 744 -34.30 -1.01 -8.67
CA PRO A 744 -35.53 -0.52 -8.07
C PRO A 744 -36.37 0.27 -9.08
N SER A 745 -37.70 0.27 -8.90
CA SER A 745 -38.58 0.92 -9.86
C SER A 745 -38.31 2.42 -9.95
N GLY A 746 -38.07 2.90 -11.17
CA GLY A 746 -37.77 4.32 -11.43
C GLY A 746 -36.29 4.67 -11.39
N TYR A 747 -35.41 3.70 -11.14
CA TYR A 747 -33.97 3.92 -11.11
C TYR A 747 -33.33 3.67 -12.49
N THR A 748 -32.30 4.45 -12.81
CA THR A 748 -31.52 4.36 -14.07
C THR A 748 -30.03 4.53 -13.77
N VAL A 749 -29.15 3.87 -14.53
CA VAL A 749 -27.69 4.05 -14.42
C VAL A 749 -27.28 5.40 -14.98
N VAL A 750 -26.44 6.13 -14.26
CA VAL A 750 -25.91 7.45 -14.62
C VAL A 750 -24.43 7.37 -14.98
N ALA A 751 -23.64 6.74 -14.11
CA ALA A 751 -22.19 6.64 -14.27
C ALA A 751 -21.68 5.37 -13.58
N ILE A 752 -20.49 4.95 -13.99
CA ILE A 752 -19.76 3.79 -13.47
C ILE A 752 -18.34 4.26 -13.18
N GLY A 753 -17.74 3.76 -12.11
CA GLY A 753 -16.40 4.11 -11.65
C GLY A 753 -16.10 3.44 -10.32
N ASP A 754 -14.84 3.39 -9.93
CA ASP A 754 -14.43 2.99 -8.57
C ASP A 754 -14.44 4.21 -7.67
N TYR A 755 -15.60 4.52 -7.07
CA TYR A 755 -15.78 5.71 -6.23
C TYR A 755 -15.28 5.50 -4.81
N TYR A 756 -14.97 4.25 -4.40
CA TYR A 756 -14.46 3.92 -3.06
C TYR A 756 -12.95 3.67 -3.02
N GLY A 757 -12.27 3.56 -4.17
CA GLY A 757 -10.83 3.33 -4.29
C GLY A 757 -10.40 1.90 -3.95
N ASP A 758 -11.33 0.95 -4.02
CA ASP A 758 -11.07 -0.46 -3.64
C ASP A 758 -10.73 -1.35 -4.85
N GLY A 759 -10.54 -0.73 -6.02
CA GLY A 759 -10.25 -1.36 -7.30
C GLY A 759 -11.49 -1.91 -8.00
N ARG A 760 -12.68 -1.80 -7.41
CA ARG A 760 -13.92 -2.40 -7.92
C ARG A 760 -14.88 -1.33 -8.43
N ALA A 761 -15.65 -1.71 -9.45
CA ALA A 761 -16.64 -0.85 -10.04
C ALA A 761 -17.85 -0.65 -9.12
N ASP A 762 -18.22 0.60 -8.90
CA ASP A 762 -19.51 1.00 -8.36
C ASP A 762 -20.39 1.65 -9.43
N VAL A 763 -21.67 1.77 -9.11
CA VAL A 763 -22.70 2.26 -10.04
C VAL A 763 -23.46 3.43 -9.41
N LEU A 764 -23.38 4.59 -10.05
CA LEU A 764 -24.19 5.76 -9.70
C LEU A 764 -25.54 5.65 -10.39
N LEU A 765 -26.62 5.62 -9.62
CA LEU A 765 -28.00 5.52 -10.08
C LEU A 765 -28.75 6.83 -9.87
N ARG A 766 -29.70 7.12 -10.75
CA ARG A 766 -30.71 8.18 -10.59
C ARG A 766 -32.07 7.56 -10.30
N GLY A 767 -32.69 7.98 -9.20
CA GLY A 767 -34.05 7.66 -8.78
C GLY A 767 -35.13 8.48 -9.48
N PRO A 768 -36.41 8.14 -9.26
CA PRO A 768 -37.56 8.73 -9.97
C PRO A 768 -37.81 10.20 -9.65
N TYR A 769 -37.26 10.73 -8.55
CA TYR A 769 -37.41 12.12 -8.15
C TYR A 769 -36.20 12.98 -8.55
N GLY A 770 -35.24 12.38 -9.28
CA GLY A 770 -33.99 13.02 -9.62
C GLY A 770 -32.93 12.89 -8.52
N ASP A 771 -33.13 12.09 -7.49
CA ASP A 771 -32.13 11.77 -6.46
C ASP A 771 -31.06 10.80 -6.99
N LEU A 772 -29.82 10.92 -6.53
CA LEU A 772 -28.71 10.02 -6.87
C LEU A 772 -28.43 9.04 -5.74
N HIS A 773 -28.09 7.80 -6.08
CA HIS A 773 -27.73 6.73 -5.16
C HIS A 773 -26.48 6.03 -5.66
N MET A 774 -25.56 5.67 -4.76
CA MET A 774 -24.37 4.90 -5.11
C MET A 774 -24.61 3.44 -4.75
N TRP A 775 -24.32 2.56 -5.69
CA TRP A 775 -24.32 1.11 -5.48
C TRP A 775 -22.89 0.62 -5.42
N ASN A 776 -22.40 0.33 -4.21
CA ASN A 776 -21.03 -0.16 -4.01
C ASN A 776 -20.87 -1.58 -4.55
N GLY A 777 -19.79 -1.82 -5.30
CA GLY A 777 -19.45 -3.12 -5.88
C GLY A 777 -18.60 -3.99 -4.96
N ASN A 778 -19.21 -4.85 -4.14
CA ASN A 778 -18.46 -5.77 -3.27
C ASN A 778 -18.01 -7.09 -3.95
N GLY A 779 -17.99 -7.14 -5.29
CA GLY A 779 -17.69 -8.34 -6.09
C GLY A 779 -18.79 -9.42 -6.12
N SER A 780 -19.94 -9.22 -5.47
CA SER A 780 -21.04 -10.22 -5.47
C SER A 780 -22.47 -9.64 -5.48
N THR A 781 -22.65 -8.38 -5.11
CA THR A 781 -23.95 -7.67 -5.04
C THR A 781 -23.73 -6.18 -5.23
N PHE A 782 -24.79 -5.45 -5.61
CA PHE A 782 -24.79 -4.00 -5.60
C PHE A 782 -25.81 -3.49 -4.56
N GLY A 783 -25.40 -2.56 -3.72
CA GLY A 783 -26.30 -1.86 -2.80
C GLY A 783 -25.59 -0.67 -2.18
N GLY A 784 -26.31 0.39 -1.83
CA GLY A 784 -25.68 1.52 -1.16
C GLY A 784 -26.56 2.75 -0.92
N PRO A 785 -25.98 3.80 -0.33
CA PRO A 785 -26.68 4.94 0.23
C PRO A 785 -27.02 6.03 -0.81
N HIS A 786 -27.90 6.95 -0.41
CA HIS A 786 -28.21 8.18 -1.15
C HIS A 786 -27.00 9.11 -1.22
N VAL A 787 -26.79 9.75 -2.38
CA VAL A 787 -25.65 10.64 -2.68
C VAL A 787 -26.08 12.12 -2.64
N SER A 788 -26.94 12.57 -3.57
CA SER A 788 -27.34 13.98 -3.73
C SER A 788 -28.52 14.13 -4.69
N ASP A 789 -29.11 15.32 -4.84
CA ASP A 789 -30.12 15.62 -5.86
C ASP A 789 -29.47 15.93 -7.23
N TYR A 790 -30.04 15.39 -8.31
CA TYR A 790 -29.55 15.49 -9.68
C TYR A 790 -30.44 16.39 -10.57
N PRO A 791 -29.85 17.42 -11.21
CA PRO A 791 -30.56 18.26 -12.16
C PRO A 791 -30.61 17.61 -13.56
N VAL A 792 -31.83 17.28 -14.02
CA VAL A 792 -32.18 16.59 -15.29
C VAL A 792 -31.61 17.15 -16.59
N SER A 793 -30.99 18.32 -16.55
CA SER A 793 -30.39 18.96 -17.72
C SER A 793 -28.90 18.61 -17.92
N TRP A 794 -28.24 17.98 -16.96
CA TRP A 794 -26.78 17.69 -17.00
C TRP A 794 -26.50 16.23 -17.38
N GLU A 795 -25.47 15.97 -18.17
CA GLU A 795 -25.07 14.61 -18.57
C GLU A 795 -23.81 14.22 -17.80
N ALA A 796 -23.80 13.04 -17.16
CA ALA A 796 -22.55 12.48 -16.63
C ALA A 796 -21.75 11.92 -17.82
N LEU A 797 -20.43 12.14 -17.81
CA LEU A 797 -19.58 11.55 -18.82
C LEU A 797 -19.43 10.04 -18.57
N PRO A 798 -19.68 9.20 -19.58
CA PRO A 798 -19.66 7.74 -19.46
C PRO A 798 -18.28 7.20 -19.14
#